data_AF-A0A9P7LBG7-F1
#
_entry.id   AF-A0A9P7LBG7-F1
#
_cell.length_a   1.000
_cell.length_b   1.000
_cell.length_c   1.000
_cell.angle_alpha   90.00
_cell.angle_beta   90.00
_cell.angle_gamma   90.00
#
_symmetry.space_group_name_H-M   'P 1'
#
loop_
_entity.id
_entity.type
_entity.pdbx_description
1 polymer ?
#
loop_
_entity_poly.entity_id
_entity_poly.type
_entity_poly.pdbx_seq_one_letter_code
_entity_poly.pdbx_strand_id
1 'polypeptide(L)'
;MASPSSTAAYLIGASNWDDEAEDYLRHVMRNGAGHGDGGISGTFPTTHFECSWIIATLLKGGFTFKQIDGDGLRGLSTILADALRDENGVIGFAPHTADVDDTAKALLALSLVNQPVSPDIMIRVFEGKDHFTTFGSERDPSLTSNLHVLMCLLKQPDLSQYHPQILKTTLFICRWWWDSDHHVKDKWNLSHLYPTILLVEAFTEVLHLIDGCELSGLFDENLKCKIGLSVFQAVLRIVLSQDDDGSWRGYREQTCYAILALTQARHVCFFSHMVEKLESCIDRGVSWLKSRSVHSQDLTWTSKTAYEVGFVAEAYKLAALKSASLEVPAATVGHSLTSAVPSSDLEQYMRLVRKTALFSPLDEWELRASIVESSFFVPLLQAQRVEIYPRDKIKIDEDKYLSIIPFTWIGCNNRSRTFASNRWLYDMMYLSLLGYQTDEYMEAVAGPAFGDISLLHQTIDRIIDNTRVNSAGANGTVSNGNGHKPESPDITLVEDTFTRFTHSVLNHKDVLRASSFDQDTLRQEFRTFMHAHVTQIEDNSRFSKQTSSEAFSSPEQSYFQWVNSTGGSHVACAYSFAFSNCLMSANLLQGRDAFPSVTQKYLISDVMRHATNMCRMYNDFGSMSRDSAERNVNSMHFPEFSLCDGISQSLPDRKKRLSQIGTYEQACLDRGLEALEKQSRDDAGDCAGSKETRKLNIVKMFCDVTDLYDQLYVIKDLSSSMK
;
A
#
# COMPACT_ATOMS: atom_id res chain seq x y z
N MET A 1 17.88 -17.48 -31.28
CA MET A 1 17.60 -16.27 -30.48
C MET A 1 16.66 -15.27 -31.14
N ALA A 2 16.23 -15.47 -32.40
CA ALA A 2 15.19 -14.65 -33.03
C ALA A 2 15.41 -13.13 -32.94
N SER A 3 16.67 -12.67 -33.06
CA SER A 3 17.01 -11.25 -32.94
C SER A 3 17.80 -10.75 -34.15
N PRO A 4 17.20 -9.93 -35.03
CA PRO A 4 17.85 -9.41 -36.23
C PRO A 4 19.13 -8.63 -35.93
N SER A 5 19.15 -7.82 -34.89
CA SER A 5 20.36 -7.06 -34.49
C SER A 5 21.50 -7.98 -34.05
N SER A 6 21.21 -9.07 -33.35
CA SER A 6 22.24 -10.05 -32.96
C SER A 6 22.74 -10.84 -34.15
N THR A 7 21.87 -11.23 -35.08
CA THR A 7 22.26 -11.92 -36.31
C THR A 7 23.14 -11.04 -37.20
N ALA A 8 22.81 -9.74 -37.32
CA ALA A 8 23.64 -8.78 -38.04
C ALA A 8 25.02 -8.61 -37.39
N ALA A 9 25.08 -8.48 -36.06
CA ALA A 9 26.35 -8.40 -35.34
C ALA A 9 27.21 -9.66 -35.52
N TYR A 10 26.58 -10.84 -35.51
CA TYR A 10 27.22 -12.11 -35.81
C TYR A 10 27.84 -12.11 -37.22
N LEU A 11 27.07 -11.74 -38.25
CA LEU A 11 27.55 -11.66 -39.63
C LEU A 11 28.73 -10.70 -39.81
N ILE A 12 28.64 -9.51 -39.19
CA ILE A 12 29.73 -8.51 -39.25
C ILE A 12 31.02 -9.05 -38.64
N GLY A 13 30.91 -9.87 -37.59
CA GLY A 13 32.05 -10.46 -36.88
C GLY A 13 32.51 -11.83 -37.40
N ALA A 14 31.80 -12.42 -38.36
CA ALA A 14 32.08 -13.78 -38.83
C ALA A 14 33.30 -13.80 -39.76
N SER A 15 34.22 -14.75 -39.54
CA SER A 15 35.42 -14.91 -40.39
C SER A 15 35.08 -15.40 -41.81
N ASN A 16 33.96 -16.11 -41.96
CA ASN A 16 33.37 -16.50 -43.23
C ASN A 16 31.91 -16.05 -43.22
N TRP A 17 31.42 -15.57 -44.35
CA TRP A 17 30.03 -15.17 -44.48
C TRP A 17 29.09 -16.37 -44.29
N ASP A 18 27.99 -16.15 -43.58
CA ASP A 18 26.98 -17.17 -43.29
C ASP A 18 25.71 -16.84 -44.07
N ASP A 19 25.48 -17.58 -45.16
CA ASP A 19 24.33 -17.38 -46.05
C ASP A 19 22.99 -17.61 -45.32
N GLU A 20 22.92 -18.50 -44.33
CA GLU A 20 21.69 -18.78 -43.57
C GLU A 20 21.32 -17.60 -42.67
N ALA A 21 22.32 -17.00 -42.01
CA ALA A 21 22.14 -15.80 -41.21
C ALA A 21 21.73 -14.59 -42.08
N GLU A 22 22.27 -14.45 -43.29
CA GLU A 22 21.86 -13.43 -44.24
C GLU A 22 20.41 -13.66 -44.73
N ASP A 23 20.08 -14.89 -45.10
CA ASP A 23 18.74 -15.27 -45.55
C ASP A 23 17.69 -15.00 -44.47
N TYR A 24 18.02 -15.25 -43.20
CA TYR A 24 17.19 -14.85 -42.07
C TYR A 24 16.94 -13.33 -42.05
N LEU A 25 17.99 -12.49 -42.17
CA LEU A 25 17.80 -11.03 -42.18
C LEU A 25 16.99 -10.56 -43.40
N ARG A 26 17.21 -11.14 -44.57
CA ARG A 26 16.43 -10.87 -45.79
C ARG A 26 14.97 -11.28 -45.60
N HIS A 27 14.72 -12.40 -44.92
CA HIS A 27 13.39 -12.85 -44.59
C HIS A 27 12.68 -11.88 -43.64
N VAL A 28 13.35 -11.44 -42.56
CA VAL A 28 12.81 -10.45 -41.61
C VAL A 28 12.50 -9.13 -42.31
N MET A 29 13.38 -8.65 -43.18
CA MET A 29 13.15 -7.41 -43.92
C MET A 29 11.91 -7.50 -44.82
N ARG A 30 11.69 -8.65 -45.46
CA ARG A 30 10.56 -8.86 -46.39
C ARG A 30 9.23 -9.13 -45.68
N ASN A 31 9.26 -9.95 -44.63
CA ASN A 31 8.07 -10.54 -44.01
C ASN A 31 7.80 -10.05 -42.59
N GLY A 32 8.72 -9.29 -42.00
CA GLY A 32 8.52 -8.63 -40.70
C GLY A 32 7.64 -7.38 -40.81
N ALA A 33 7.47 -6.70 -39.68
CA ALA A 33 6.55 -5.57 -39.55
C ALA A 33 6.84 -4.38 -40.50
N GLY A 34 8.06 -4.22 -41.01
CA GLY A 34 8.41 -3.20 -42.01
C GLY A 34 7.96 -3.52 -43.43
N HIS A 35 7.57 -4.77 -43.75
CA HIS A 35 7.07 -5.15 -45.08
C HIS A 35 7.97 -4.68 -46.24
N GLY A 36 9.29 -4.69 -46.05
CA GLY A 36 10.27 -4.27 -47.05
C GLY A 36 10.56 -2.76 -47.13
N ASP A 37 9.98 -1.92 -46.26
CA ASP A 37 10.22 -0.46 -46.22
C ASP A 37 11.56 -0.04 -45.58
N GLY A 38 12.31 -1.01 -45.05
CA GLY A 38 13.57 -0.82 -44.33
C GLY A 38 13.44 -0.91 -42.80
N GLY A 39 12.22 -0.96 -42.26
CA GLY A 39 11.96 -1.22 -40.84
C GLY A 39 12.21 -2.68 -40.46
N ILE A 40 12.92 -2.90 -39.36
CA ILE A 40 13.27 -4.24 -38.83
C ILE A 40 12.80 -4.32 -37.37
N SER A 41 12.05 -5.36 -37.03
CA SER A 41 11.62 -5.60 -35.65
C SER A 41 12.80 -6.01 -34.76
N GLY A 42 12.71 -5.71 -33.46
CA GLY A 42 13.75 -6.11 -32.50
C GLY A 42 13.82 -7.63 -32.24
N THR A 43 12.70 -8.31 -32.44
CA THR A 43 12.50 -9.75 -32.27
C THR A 43 11.69 -10.30 -33.45
N PHE A 44 12.11 -11.42 -34.05
CA PHE A 44 11.36 -12.12 -35.10
C PHE A 44 11.82 -13.58 -35.26
N PRO A 45 10.91 -14.58 -35.35
CA PRO A 45 9.46 -14.44 -35.20
C PRO A 45 9.04 -14.29 -33.72
N THR A 46 7.75 -14.05 -33.47
CA THR A 46 7.12 -14.11 -32.13
C THR A 46 5.87 -15.00 -32.13
N THR A 47 5.86 -16.05 -32.95
CA THR A 47 4.68 -16.84 -33.28
C THR A 47 3.98 -17.44 -32.06
N HIS A 48 4.71 -18.05 -31.13
CA HIS A 48 4.10 -18.71 -29.97
C HIS A 48 3.48 -17.67 -29.02
N PHE A 49 4.17 -16.54 -28.83
CA PHE A 49 3.68 -15.39 -28.06
C PHE A 49 2.38 -14.85 -28.67
N GLU A 50 2.37 -14.53 -29.97
CA GLU A 50 1.19 -14.00 -30.65
C GLU A 50 0.02 -14.99 -30.59
N CYS A 51 0.24 -16.27 -30.89
CA CYS A 51 -0.81 -17.30 -30.86
C CYS A 51 -1.44 -17.42 -29.47
N SER A 52 -0.62 -17.55 -28.42
CA SER A 52 -1.10 -17.77 -27.06
C SER A 52 -1.80 -16.54 -26.49
N TRP A 53 -1.28 -15.33 -26.72
CA TRP A 53 -1.93 -14.10 -26.26
C TRP A 53 -3.25 -13.84 -26.96
N ILE A 54 -3.34 -14.02 -28.28
CA ILE A 54 -4.58 -13.78 -29.03
C ILE A 54 -5.69 -14.71 -28.54
N ILE A 55 -5.42 -16.03 -28.45
CA ILE A 55 -6.41 -17.01 -28.00
C ILE A 55 -6.87 -16.69 -26.58
N ALA A 56 -5.93 -16.55 -25.64
CA ALA A 56 -6.27 -16.33 -24.24
C ALA A 56 -7.03 -15.01 -24.02
N THR A 57 -6.62 -13.95 -24.71
CA THR A 57 -7.24 -12.62 -24.58
C THR A 57 -8.66 -12.60 -25.13
N LEU A 58 -8.90 -13.15 -26.32
CA LEU A 58 -10.24 -13.17 -26.92
C LEU A 58 -11.21 -14.02 -26.09
N LEU A 59 -10.80 -15.23 -25.68
CA LEU A 59 -11.67 -16.13 -24.91
C LEU A 59 -12.02 -15.53 -23.54
N LYS A 60 -11.04 -14.95 -22.84
CA LYS A 60 -11.30 -14.24 -21.57
C LYS A 60 -12.07 -12.95 -21.74
N GLY A 61 -11.95 -12.31 -22.91
CA GLY A 61 -12.77 -11.16 -23.32
C GLY A 61 -14.26 -11.49 -23.52
N GLY A 62 -14.64 -12.77 -23.41
CA GLY A 62 -16.02 -13.24 -23.53
C GLY A 62 -16.44 -13.60 -24.96
N PHE A 63 -15.47 -13.83 -25.86
CA PHE A 63 -15.76 -14.56 -27.10
C PHE A 63 -15.97 -16.04 -26.76
N THR A 64 -17.08 -16.60 -27.22
CA THR A 64 -17.34 -18.04 -27.07
C THR A 64 -16.62 -18.83 -28.17
N PHE A 65 -16.29 -20.10 -27.90
CA PHE A 65 -15.70 -20.99 -28.90
C PHE A 65 -16.49 -20.94 -30.21
N LYS A 66 -17.82 -21.07 -30.16
CA LYS A 66 -18.70 -21.02 -31.35
C LYS A 66 -18.58 -19.75 -32.19
N GLN A 67 -18.22 -18.61 -31.59
CA GLN A 67 -18.09 -17.33 -32.30
C GLN A 67 -16.77 -17.19 -33.04
N ILE A 68 -15.73 -17.90 -32.60
CA ILE A 68 -14.38 -17.83 -33.16
C ILE A 68 -13.89 -19.20 -33.69
N ASP A 69 -14.75 -20.21 -33.67
CA ASP A 69 -14.48 -21.56 -34.18
C ASP A 69 -14.34 -21.50 -35.71
N GLY A 70 -13.13 -21.80 -36.16
CA GLY A 70 -12.73 -21.74 -37.56
C GLY A 70 -11.30 -22.24 -37.74
N ASP A 71 -10.86 -22.28 -38.99
CA ASP A 71 -9.52 -22.78 -39.34
C ASP A 71 -8.41 -21.96 -38.68
N GLY A 72 -8.64 -20.66 -38.44
CA GLY A 72 -7.72 -19.79 -37.72
C GLY A 72 -7.49 -20.25 -36.27
N LEU A 73 -8.55 -20.38 -35.47
CA LEU A 73 -8.42 -20.81 -34.06
C LEU A 73 -7.79 -22.20 -33.96
N ARG A 74 -8.24 -23.15 -34.80
CA ARG A 74 -7.66 -24.50 -34.83
C ARG A 74 -6.17 -24.46 -35.21
N GLY A 75 -5.80 -23.67 -36.22
CA GLY A 75 -4.41 -23.50 -36.63
C GLY A 75 -3.53 -22.94 -35.52
N LEU A 76 -3.98 -21.88 -34.83
CA LEU A 76 -3.24 -21.28 -33.71
C LEU A 76 -3.09 -22.26 -32.54
N SER A 77 -4.16 -22.99 -32.18
CA SER A 77 -4.10 -24.01 -31.12
C SER A 77 -3.19 -25.18 -31.50
N THR A 78 -3.22 -25.64 -32.76
CA THR A 78 -2.32 -26.70 -33.25
C THR A 78 -0.87 -26.25 -33.20
N ILE A 79 -0.54 -25.01 -33.59
CA ILE A 79 0.82 -24.46 -33.48
C ILE A 79 1.33 -24.56 -32.03
N LEU A 80 0.51 -24.16 -31.05
CA LEU A 80 0.92 -24.21 -29.64
C LEU A 80 1.08 -25.65 -29.12
N ALA A 81 0.15 -26.54 -29.46
CA ALA A 81 0.20 -27.94 -29.05
C ALA A 81 1.40 -28.68 -29.65
N ASP A 82 1.68 -28.43 -30.94
CA ASP A 82 2.84 -28.98 -31.63
C ASP A 82 4.14 -28.43 -31.04
N ALA A 83 4.23 -27.11 -30.80
CA ALA A 83 5.42 -26.50 -30.20
C ALA A 83 5.71 -27.08 -28.80
N LEU A 84 4.70 -27.21 -27.93
CA LEU A 84 4.88 -27.83 -26.61
C LEU A 84 5.32 -29.29 -26.72
N ARG A 85 4.76 -30.06 -27.66
CA ARG A 85 5.19 -31.46 -27.86
C ARG A 85 6.64 -31.52 -28.35
N ASP A 86 6.98 -30.72 -29.34
CA ASP A 86 8.26 -30.78 -30.04
C ASP A 86 9.41 -30.18 -29.18
N GLU A 87 9.09 -29.29 -28.23
CA GLU A 87 10.05 -28.70 -27.28
C GLU A 87 9.96 -29.29 -25.85
N ASN A 88 9.45 -30.51 -25.71
CA ASN A 88 9.42 -31.27 -24.45
C ASN A 88 8.63 -30.60 -23.31
N GLY A 89 7.55 -29.90 -23.63
CA GLY A 89 6.56 -29.38 -22.68
C GLY A 89 6.80 -27.95 -22.20
N VAL A 90 7.83 -27.26 -22.71
CA VAL A 90 8.12 -25.85 -22.43
C VAL A 90 8.47 -25.13 -23.73
N ILE A 91 7.97 -23.91 -23.91
CA ILE A 91 8.21 -23.09 -25.09
C ILE A 91 8.52 -21.65 -24.68
N GLY A 92 9.05 -20.85 -25.60
CA GLY A 92 9.16 -19.40 -25.44
C GLY A 92 8.40 -18.68 -26.55
N PHE A 93 8.56 -17.36 -26.64
CA PHE A 93 7.96 -16.54 -27.70
C PHE A 93 8.20 -17.06 -29.14
N ALA A 94 9.29 -17.81 -29.35
CA ALA A 94 9.66 -18.49 -30.59
C ALA A 94 10.33 -19.85 -30.31
N PRO A 95 10.60 -20.69 -31.34
CA PRO A 95 11.30 -21.95 -31.15
C PRO A 95 12.66 -21.80 -30.44
N HIS A 96 12.95 -22.69 -29.50
CA HIS A 96 14.20 -22.75 -28.71
C HIS A 96 14.45 -21.54 -27.79
N THR A 97 13.39 -20.86 -27.35
CA THR A 97 13.48 -19.69 -26.46
C THR A 97 12.77 -19.86 -25.12
N ALA A 98 12.64 -21.11 -24.66
CA ALA A 98 11.82 -21.49 -23.50
C ALA A 98 11.89 -20.55 -22.29
N ASP A 99 10.71 -20.11 -21.85
CA ASP A 99 10.48 -19.29 -20.66
C ASP A 99 9.12 -19.61 -20.04
N VAL A 100 8.95 -19.24 -18.77
CA VAL A 100 7.70 -19.56 -18.05
C VAL A 100 6.52 -18.69 -18.48
N ASP A 101 6.77 -17.50 -19.03
CA ASP A 101 5.73 -16.52 -19.39
C ASP A 101 4.91 -17.04 -20.57
N ASP A 102 5.61 -17.35 -21.66
CA ASP A 102 5.05 -17.90 -22.88
C ASP A 102 4.56 -19.33 -22.67
N THR A 103 5.28 -20.16 -21.91
CA THR A 103 4.81 -21.52 -21.57
C THR A 103 3.48 -21.46 -20.83
N ALA A 104 3.37 -20.67 -19.75
CA ALA A 104 2.15 -20.59 -18.97
C ALA A 104 0.97 -20.04 -19.79
N LYS A 105 1.22 -19.05 -20.65
CA LYS A 105 0.20 -18.51 -21.56
C LYS A 105 -0.26 -19.50 -22.62
N ALA A 106 0.65 -20.28 -23.19
CA ALA A 106 0.29 -21.32 -24.14
C ALA A 106 -0.56 -22.42 -23.50
N LEU A 107 -0.17 -22.88 -22.30
CA LEU A 107 -0.95 -23.85 -21.53
C LEU A 107 -2.34 -23.30 -21.17
N LEU A 108 -2.42 -22.04 -20.73
CA LEU A 108 -3.71 -21.36 -20.48
C LEU A 108 -4.57 -21.31 -21.75
N ALA A 109 -4.00 -20.89 -22.88
CA ALA A 109 -4.71 -20.80 -24.16
C ALA A 109 -5.28 -22.17 -24.58
N LEU A 110 -4.49 -23.24 -24.43
CA LEU A 110 -4.92 -24.61 -24.72
C LEU A 110 -6.01 -25.10 -23.77
N SER A 111 -5.91 -24.81 -22.47
CA SER A 111 -6.99 -25.11 -21.51
C SER A 111 -8.30 -24.38 -21.88
N LEU A 112 -8.23 -23.11 -22.31
CA LEU A 112 -9.40 -22.32 -22.69
C LEU A 112 -10.10 -22.84 -23.97
N VAL A 113 -9.39 -23.54 -24.84
CA VAL A 113 -9.99 -24.25 -26.00
C VAL A 113 -10.35 -25.71 -25.69
N ASN A 114 -10.40 -26.09 -24.41
CA ASN A 114 -10.69 -27.43 -23.91
C ASN A 114 -9.68 -28.51 -24.39
N GLN A 115 -8.41 -28.13 -24.54
CA GLN A 115 -7.30 -29.04 -24.83
C GLN A 115 -6.21 -28.92 -23.75
N PRO A 116 -6.53 -29.15 -22.46
CA PRO A 116 -5.57 -28.93 -21.39
C PRO A 116 -4.32 -29.80 -21.57
N VAL A 117 -3.16 -29.20 -21.39
CA VAL A 117 -1.85 -29.86 -21.37
C VAL A 117 -1.28 -29.73 -19.96
N SER A 118 -0.65 -30.80 -19.46
CA SER A 118 -0.10 -30.83 -18.10
C SER A 118 0.98 -29.75 -17.91
N PRO A 119 0.93 -28.94 -16.83
CA PRO A 119 1.96 -27.97 -16.47
C PRO A 119 3.18 -28.59 -15.76
N ASP A 120 3.23 -29.92 -15.57
CA ASP A 120 4.25 -30.56 -14.72
C ASP A 120 5.68 -30.27 -15.17
N ILE A 121 5.92 -30.18 -16.49
CA ILE A 121 7.26 -29.86 -17.01
C ILE A 121 7.60 -28.38 -16.79
N MET A 122 6.65 -27.46 -16.98
CA MET A 122 6.81 -26.04 -16.64
C MET A 122 7.18 -25.88 -15.17
N ILE A 123 6.47 -26.59 -14.28
CA ILE A 123 6.76 -26.61 -12.83
C ILE A 123 8.18 -27.12 -12.58
N ARG A 124 8.54 -28.28 -13.14
CA ARG A 124 9.88 -28.86 -12.95
C ARG A 124 11.01 -27.94 -13.40
N VAL A 125 10.81 -27.16 -14.47
CA VAL A 125 11.86 -26.33 -15.07
C VAL A 125 11.97 -24.95 -14.40
N PHE A 126 10.84 -24.33 -14.05
CA PHE A 126 10.80 -22.91 -13.66
C PHE A 126 10.40 -22.67 -12.20
N GLU A 127 9.94 -23.68 -11.46
CA GLU A 127 9.58 -23.50 -10.05
C GLU A 127 10.83 -23.17 -9.21
N GLY A 128 10.85 -21.96 -8.67
CA GLY A 128 11.85 -21.51 -7.70
C GLY A 128 11.39 -21.72 -6.26
N LYS A 129 12.18 -21.18 -5.34
CA LYS A 129 11.92 -21.28 -3.90
C LYS A 129 10.60 -20.61 -3.50
N ASP A 130 10.47 -19.33 -3.85
CA ASP A 130 9.36 -18.48 -3.39
C ASP A 130 8.43 -18.05 -4.54
N HIS A 131 8.83 -18.28 -5.79
CA HIS A 131 8.14 -17.86 -7.02
C HIS A 131 8.62 -18.68 -8.21
N PHE A 132 7.98 -18.52 -9.37
CA PHE A 132 8.43 -19.09 -10.64
C PHE A 132 9.39 -18.14 -11.36
N THR A 133 10.51 -18.65 -11.83
CA THR A 133 11.49 -17.85 -12.58
C THR A 133 11.11 -17.73 -14.04
N THR A 134 11.25 -16.54 -14.64
CA THR A 134 10.98 -16.36 -16.09
C THR A 134 11.92 -17.22 -16.92
N PHE A 135 13.20 -17.14 -16.59
CA PHE A 135 14.27 -17.96 -17.15
C PHE A 135 15.03 -18.65 -16.00
N GLY A 136 15.63 -19.81 -16.25
CA GLY A 136 16.28 -20.63 -15.21
C GLY A 136 17.41 -19.96 -14.40
N SER A 137 17.89 -18.76 -14.79
CA SER A 137 18.88 -17.98 -14.04
C SER A 137 18.60 -16.48 -14.07
N GLU A 138 17.41 -16.08 -13.60
CA GLU A 138 17.04 -14.66 -13.51
C GLU A 138 17.51 -14.01 -12.19
N ARG A 139 17.90 -12.73 -12.25
CA ARG A 139 18.18 -11.91 -11.06
C ARG A 139 16.91 -11.24 -10.52
N ASP A 140 16.14 -10.64 -11.42
CA ASP A 140 14.94 -9.89 -11.09
C ASP A 140 13.70 -10.74 -11.44
N PRO A 141 12.82 -11.04 -10.47
CA PRO A 141 11.58 -11.76 -10.73
C PRO A 141 10.61 -11.00 -11.65
N SER A 142 9.65 -11.73 -12.24
CA SER A 142 8.56 -11.19 -13.07
C SER A 142 7.21 -11.35 -12.38
N LEU A 143 6.48 -10.25 -12.21
CA LEU A 143 5.11 -10.30 -11.69
C LEU A 143 4.17 -10.90 -12.73
N THR A 144 4.28 -10.46 -13.98
CA THR A 144 3.38 -10.89 -15.07
C THR A 144 3.52 -12.39 -15.34
N SER A 145 4.74 -12.93 -15.26
CA SER A 145 4.98 -14.36 -15.47
C SER A 145 4.42 -15.21 -14.34
N ASN A 146 4.51 -14.75 -13.10
CA ASN A 146 3.85 -15.45 -11.99
C ASN A 146 2.32 -15.32 -12.07
N LEU A 147 1.77 -14.20 -12.55
CA LEU A 147 0.33 -14.08 -12.82
C LEU A 147 -0.12 -15.06 -13.91
N HIS A 148 0.65 -15.23 -14.98
CA HIS A 148 0.36 -16.21 -16.02
C HIS A 148 0.44 -17.66 -15.51
N VAL A 149 1.44 -17.98 -14.69
CA VAL A 149 1.53 -19.29 -14.02
C VAL A 149 0.31 -19.54 -13.16
N LEU A 150 -0.08 -18.59 -12.31
CA LEU A 150 -1.26 -18.73 -11.46
C LEU A 150 -2.50 -19.02 -12.32
N MET A 151 -2.75 -18.20 -13.34
CA MET A 151 -3.87 -18.39 -14.25
C MET A 151 -3.87 -19.74 -14.97
N CYS A 152 -2.71 -20.21 -15.41
CA CYS A 152 -2.54 -21.53 -16.02
C CYS A 152 -2.92 -22.65 -15.05
N LEU A 153 -2.44 -22.57 -13.80
CA LEU A 153 -2.71 -23.58 -12.77
C LEU A 153 -4.19 -23.60 -12.37
N LEU A 154 -4.84 -22.43 -12.25
CA LEU A 154 -6.27 -22.32 -11.93
C LEU A 154 -7.20 -22.85 -13.02
N LYS A 155 -6.69 -23.13 -14.23
CA LYS A 155 -7.45 -23.73 -15.34
C LYS A 155 -7.10 -25.20 -15.59
N GLN A 156 -6.39 -25.85 -14.67
CA GLN A 156 -6.14 -27.28 -14.76
C GLN A 156 -7.34 -28.11 -14.28
N PRO A 157 -7.63 -29.28 -14.88
CA PRO A 157 -8.76 -30.12 -14.47
C PRO A 157 -8.68 -30.65 -13.04
N ASP A 158 -7.47 -30.94 -12.54
CA ASP A 158 -7.22 -31.36 -11.16
C ASP A 158 -6.43 -30.28 -10.41
N LEU A 159 -7.15 -29.30 -9.86
CA LEU A 159 -6.54 -28.19 -9.11
C LEU A 159 -5.81 -28.66 -7.86
N SER A 160 -6.28 -29.75 -7.24
CA SER A 160 -5.77 -30.23 -5.95
C SER A 160 -4.31 -30.65 -6.02
N GLN A 161 -3.88 -31.18 -7.18
CA GLN A 161 -2.49 -31.53 -7.47
C GLN A 161 -1.55 -30.32 -7.39
N TYR A 162 -2.06 -29.12 -7.66
CA TYR A 162 -1.27 -27.89 -7.82
C TYR A 162 -1.45 -26.88 -6.69
N HIS A 163 -2.15 -27.25 -5.61
CA HIS A 163 -2.34 -26.38 -4.44
C HIS A 163 -1.03 -25.74 -3.90
N PRO A 164 0.11 -26.46 -3.76
CA PRO A 164 1.35 -25.84 -3.31
C PRO A 164 1.85 -24.71 -4.23
N GLN A 165 1.76 -24.91 -5.54
CA GLN A 165 2.17 -23.93 -6.55
C GLN A 165 1.20 -22.75 -6.63
N ILE A 166 -0.11 -23.00 -6.51
CA ILE A 166 -1.13 -21.95 -6.42
C ILE A 166 -0.89 -21.07 -5.19
N LEU A 167 -0.67 -21.68 -4.02
CA LEU A 167 -0.37 -20.95 -2.79
C LEU A 167 0.92 -20.13 -2.90
N LYS A 168 2.00 -20.74 -3.39
CA LYS A 168 3.30 -20.07 -3.61
C LYS A 168 3.14 -18.84 -4.49
N THR A 169 2.50 -19.00 -5.64
CA THR A 169 2.36 -17.92 -6.63
C THR A 169 1.45 -16.81 -6.10
N THR A 170 0.37 -17.17 -5.42
CA THR A 170 -0.55 -16.22 -4.78
C THR A 170 0.15 -15.41 -3.68
N LEU A 171 0.97 -16.05 -2.84
CA LEU A 171 1.79 -15.39 -1.82
C LEU A 171 2.79 -14.41 -2.44
N PHE A 172 3.47 -14.82 -3.52
CA PHE A 172 4.39 -13.96 -4.26
C PHE A 172 3.68 -12.72 -4.82
N ILE A 173 2.54 -12.89 -5.49
CA ILE A 173 1.76 -11.79 -6.07
C ILE A 173 1.25 -10.84 -4.98
N CYS A 174 0.71 -11.38 -3.88
CA CYS A 174 0.25 -10.56 -2.75
C CYS A 174 1.40 -9.79 -2.12
N ARG A 175 2.58 -10.39 -1.95
CA ARG A 175 3.77 -9.70 -1.44
C ARG A 175 4.21 -8.58 -2.39
N TRP A 176 4.23 -8.85 -3.70
CA TRP A 176 4.59 -7.86 -4.70
C TRP A 176 3.65 -6.66 -4.66
N TRP A 177 2.33 -6.89 -4.65
CA TRP A 177 1.35 -5.83 -4.54
C TRP A 177 1.47 -5.06 -3.23
N TRP A 178 1.69 -5.77 -2.12
CA TRP A 178 1.83 -5.20 -0.78
C TRP A 178 3.03 -4.25 -0.66
N ASP A 179 4.14 -4.59 -1.29
CA ASP A 179 5.38 -3.81 -1.29
C ASP A 179 5.40 -2.74 -2.42
N SER A 180 4.46 -2.78 -3.38
CA SER A 180 4.43 -1.85 -4.52
C SER A 180 4.06 -0.43 -4.09
N ASP A 181 4.96 0.51 -4.36
CA ASP A 181 4.73 1.93 -4.14
C ASP A 181 4.19 2.62 -5.41
N HIS A 182 3.10 3.37 -5.26
CA HIS A 182 2.37 4.04 -6.34
C HIS A 182 1.75 3.07 -7.36
N HIS A 183 2.43 2.84 -8.49
CA HIS A 183 1.96 1.94 -9.55
C HIS A 183 2.81 0.68 -9.55
N VAL A 184 2.15 -0.47 -9.66
CA VAL A 184 2.83 -1.76 -9.86
C VAL A 184 3.59 -1.73 -11.19
N LYS A 185 4.75 -2.39 -11.23
CA LYS A 185 5.60 -2.46 -12.42
C LYS A 185 6.03 -3.88 -12.66
N ASP A 186 6.30 -4.18 -13.92
CA ASP A 186 6.91 -5.40 -14.37
C ASP A 186 7.97 -5.10 -15.44
N LYS A 187 8.92 -6.00 -15.62
CA LYS A 187 10.04 -5.79 -16.55
C LYS A 187 9.64 -5.96 -18.03
N TRP A 188 8.53 -6.66 -18.32
CA TRP A 188 8.11 -6.99 -19.69
C TRP A 188 7.14 -6.01 -20.34
N ASN A 189 6.55 -5.10 -19.55
CA ASN A 189 5.63 -4.09 -20.06
C ASN A 189 5.79 -2.75 -19.30
N LEU A 190 5.90 -1.65 -20.04
CA LEU A 190 6.04 -0.29 -19.50
C LEU A 190 4.75 0.25 -18.89
N SER A 191 3.59 -0.29 -19.28
CA SER A 191 2.31 0.06 -18.69
C SER A 191 2.10 -0.70 -17.38
N HIS A 192 1.82 0.04 -16.31
CA HIS A 192 1.38 -0.53 -15.05
C HIS A 192 0.00 -1.22 -15.16
N LEU A 193 -0.80 -0.86 -16.17
CA LEU A 193 -2.13 -1.44 -16.35
C LEU A 193 -2.07 -2.88 -16.87
N TYR A 194 -0.98 -3.27 -17.54
CA TYR A 194 -0.80 -4.64 -18.01
C TYR A 194 -0.72 -5.66 -16.85
N PRO A 195 0.21 -5.55 -15.87
CA PRO A 195 0.18 -6.43 -14.70
C PRO A 195 -1.09 -6.24 -13.86
N THR A 196 -1.71 -5.05 -13.86
CA THR A 196 -2.95 -4.79 -13.11
C THR A 196 -4.12 -5.60 -13.65
N ILE A 197 -4.32 -5.69 -14.98
CA ILE A 197 -5.40 -6.51 -15.55
C ILE A 197 -5.22 -7.99 -15.22
N LEU A 198 -3.99 -8.48 -15.33
CA LEU A 198 -3.66 -9.87 -15.08
C LEU A 198 -3.93 -10.23 -13.60
N LEU A 199 -3.62 -9.31 -12.68
CA LEU A 199 -3.95 -9.46 -11.26
C LEU A 199 -5.44 -9.51 -11.02
N VAL A 200 -6.22 -8.58 -11.59
CA VAL A 200 -7.67 -8.57 -11.44
C VAL A 200 -8.28 -9.86 -11.98
N GLU A 201 -7.85 -10.31 -13.15
CA GLU A 201 -8.32 -11.56 -13.75
C GLU A 201 -7.95 -12.79 -12.92
N ALA A 202 -6.69 -12.92 -12.50
CA ALA A 202 -6.21 -14.06 -11.74
C ALA A 202 -6.88 -14.13 -10.36
N PHE A 203 -6.95 -13.01 -9.63
CA PHE A 203 -7.52 -13.00 -8.28
C PHE A 203 -9.05 -13.03 -8.27
N THR A 204 -9.73 -12.56 -9.32
CA THR A 204 -11.18 -12.81 -9.47
C THR A 204 -11.46 -14.31 -9.61
N GLU A 205 -10.64 -15.04 -10.37
CA GLU A 205 -10.74 -16.50 -10.44
C GLU A 205 -10.43 -17.16 -9.09
N VAL A 206 -9.39 -16.72 -8.38
CA VAL A 206 -9.10 -17.22 -7.02
C VAL A 206 -10.29 -17.02 -6.09
N LEU A 207 -10.90 -15.83 -6.09
CA LEU A 207 -12.08 -15.52 -5.27
C LEU A 207 -13.27 -16.42 -5.65
N HIS A 208 -13.48 -16.68 -6.95
CA HIS A 208 -14.52 -17.58 -7.42
C HIS A 208 -14.32 -19.01 -6.89
N LEU A 209 -13.10 -19.51 -6.89
CA LEU A 209 -12.76 -20.86 -6.41
C LEU A 209 -12.74 -20.96 -4.88
N ILE A 210 -12.46 -19.86 -4.15
CA ILE A 210 -12.65 -19.79 -2.70
C ILE A 210 -14.14 -19.91 -2.36
N ASP A 211 -14.98 -19.12 -3.05
CA ASP A 211 -16.43 -19.14 -2.90
C ASP A 211 -17.04 -20.51 -3.25
N GLY A 212 -16.46 -21.20 -4.23
CA GLY A 212 -16.81 -22.57 -4.63
C GLY A 212 -16.25 -23.68 -3.72
N CYS A 213 -15.59 -23.33 -2.62
CA CYS A 213 -14.93 -24.24 -1.67
C CYS A 213 -13.75 -25.07 -2.20
N GLU A 214 -13.29 -24.85 -3.44
CA GLU A 214 -12.15 -25.58 -4.01
C GLU A 214 -10.81 -25.09 -3.44
N LEU A 215 -10.69 -23.80 -3.13
CA LEU A 215 -9.50 -23.19 -2.53
C LEU A 215 -9.71 -22.66 -1.09
N SER A 216 -10.89 -22.87 -0.49
CA SER A 216 -11.28 -22.23 0.77
C SER A 216 -10.36 -22.54 1.95
N GLY A 217 -9.80 -23.76 2.00
CA GLY A 217 -8.84 -24.22 3.02
C GLY A 217 -7.38 -23.95 2.68
N LEU A 218 -7.07 -23.42 1.49
CA LEU A 218 -5.69 -23.18 1.05
C LEU A 218 -5.12 -21.87 1.61
N PHE A 219 -5.98 -20.87 1.84
CA PHE A 219 -5.59 -19.54 2.26
C PHE A 219 -6.14 -19.23 3.66
N ASP A 220 -5.30 -18.66 4.53
CA ASP A 220 -5.75 -18.11 5.79
C ASP A 220 -6.51 -16.78 5.59
N GLU A 221 -7.17 -16.30 6.65
CA GLU A 221 -7.97 -15.07 6.59
C GLU A 221 -7.13 -13.83 6.24
N ASN A 222 -5.86 -13.79 6.68
CA ASN A 222 -4.95 -12.69 6.36
C ASN A 222 -4.66 -12.62 4.86
N LEU A 223 -4.39 -13.76 4.23
CA LEU A 223 -4.12 -13.85 2.80
C LEU A 223 -5.39 -13.59 1.99
N LYS A 224 -6.55 -14.08 2.42
CA LYS A 224 -7.84 -13.71 1.81
C LYS A 224 -8.05 -12.20 1.80
N CYS A 225 -7.82 -11.53 2.93
CA CYS A 225 -7.90 -10.06 3.01
C CYS A 225 -6.95 -9.37 2.03
N LYS A 226 -5.71 -9.86 1.90
CA LYS A 226 -4.72 -9.31 0.95
C LYS A 226 -5.11 -9.54 -0.52
N ILE A 227 -5.70 -10.68 -0.85
CA ILE A 227 -6.23 -10.97 -2.19
C ILE A 227 -7.35 -9.98 -2.52
N GLY A 228 -8.35 -9.87 -1.65
CA GLY A 228 -9.47 -8.94 -1.82
C GLY A 228 -9.03 -7.48 -1.92
N LEU A 229 -8.14 -7.04 -1.03
CA LEU A 229 -7.53 -5.71 -1.06
C LEU A 229 -6.81 -5.43 -2.38
N SER A 230 -6.05 -6.39 -2.89
CA SER A 230 -5.28 -6.21 -4.13
C SER A 230 -6.20 -5.98 -5.33
N VAL A 231 -7.29 -6.76 -5.44
CA VAL A 231 -8.31 -6.57 -6.48
C VAL A 231 -9.01 -5.22 -6.31
N PHE A 232 -9.42 -4.89 -5.09
CA PHE A 232 -10.13 -3.64 -4.80
C PHE A 232 -9.28 -2.41 -5.18
N GLN A 233 -8.04 -2.36 -4.71
CA GLN A 233 -7.12 -1.26 -5.01
C GLN A 233 -6.78 -1.19 -6.50
N ALA A 234 -6.55 -2.32 -7.17
CA ALA A 234 -6.28 -2.36 -8.60
C ALA A 234 -7.39 -1.65 -9.40
N VAL A 235 -8.64 -2.01 -9.12
CA VAL A 235 -9.80 -1.44 -9.80
C VAL A 235 -10.05 0.01 -9.39
N LEU A 236 -10.01 0.32 -8.09
CA LEU A 236 -10.24 1.68 -7.60
C LEU A 236 -9.22 2.65 -8.21
N ARG A 237 -7.93 2.28 -8.25
CA ARG A 237 -6.88 3.13 -8.84
C ARG A 237 -7.09 3.34 -10.35
N ILE A 238 -7.63 2.36 -11.08
CA ILE A 238 -8.03 2.53 -12.49
C ILE A 238 -9.15 3.59 -12.60
N VAL A 239 -10.20 3.49 -11.78
CA VAL A 239 -11.30 4.45 -11.76
C VAL A 239 -10.81 5.87 -11.41
N LEU A 240 -9.94 6.00 -10.41
CA LEU A 240 -9.42 7.30 -9.94
C LEU A 240 -8.41 7.96 -10.89
N SER A 241 -7.92 7.24 -11.90
CA SER A 241 -6.87 7.72 -12.83
C SER A 241 -7.34 7.83 -14.28
N GLN A 242 -8.63 7.68 -14.55
CA GLN A 242 -9.19 7.89 -15.89
C GLN A 242 -9.12 9.38 -16.25
N ASP A 243 -8.59 9.68 -17.43
CA ASP A 243 -8.49 11.07 -17.92
C ASP A 243 -9.87 11.63 -18.28
N ASP A 244 -9.98 12.95 -18.40
CA ASP A 244 -11.23 13.64 -18.75
C ASP A 244 -11.79 13.22 -20.13
N ASP A 245 -10.93 12.80 -21.06
CA ASP A 245 -11.34 12.31 -22.37
C ASP A 245 -11.85 10.86 -22.37
N GLY A 246 -11.80 10.19 -21.22
CA GLY A 246 -12.24 8.80 -21.03
C GLY A 246 -11.14 7.76 -21.24
N SER A 247 -9.97 8.14 -21.70
CA SER A 247 -8.83 7.23 -21.88
C SER A 247 -8.04 7.03 -20.60
N TRP A 248 -7.06 6.15 -20.67
CA TRP A 248 -5.96 6.12 -19.72
C TRP A 248 -4.69 6.58 -20.43
N ARG A 249 -4.28 7.83 -20.16
CA ARG A 249 -3.10 8.52 -20.69
C ARG A 249 -3.09 8.69 -22.21
N GLY A 250 -4.26 8.65 -22.85
CA GLY A 250 -4.38 8.73 -24.31
C GLY A 250 -3.83 7.51 -25.06
N TYR A 251 -3.53 6.41 -24.36
CA TYR A 251 -2.92 5.21 -24.95
C TYR A 251 -3.96 4.14 -25.22
N ARG A 252 -3.90 3.54 -26.43
CA ARG A 252 -4.90 2.58 -26.90
C ARG A 252 -4.86 1.28 -26.11
N GLU A 253 -3.70 0.64 -26.03
CA GLU A 253 -3.57 -0.67 -25.38
C GLU A 253 -3.83 -0.54 -23.88
N GLN A 254 -3.31 0.53 -23.26
CA GLN A 254 -3.58 0.86 -21.87
C GLN A 254 -5.07 1.08 -21.56
N THR A 255 -5.81 1.75 -22.45
CA THR A 255 -7.26 1.93 -22.30
C THR A 255 -8.00 0.60 -22.44
N CYS A 256 -7.56 -0.29 -23.34
CA CYS A 256 -8.10 -1.65 -23.43
C CYS A 256 -7.87 -2.44 -22.13
N TYR A 257 -6.68 -2.35 -21.55
CA TYR A 257 -6.37 -2.98 -20.27
C TYR A 257 -7.32 -2.48 -19.17
N ALA A 258 -7.41 -1.16 -18.99
CA ALA A 258 -8.30 -0.58 -17.99
C ALA A 258 -9.76 -1.05 -18.14
N ILE A 259 -10.31 -1.04 -19.36
CA ILE A 259 -11.67 -1.53 -19.62
C ILE A 259 -11.81 -3.00 -19.23
N LEU A 260 -10.86 -3.86 -19.60
CA LEU A 260 -10.90 -5.28 -19.26
C LEU A 260 -10.92 -5.49 -17.73
N ALA A 261 -10.05 -4.82 -16.97
CA ALA A 261 -10.08 -4.89 -15.51
C ALA A 261 -11.41 -4.40 -14.92
N LEU A 262 -11.95 -3.28 -15.41
CA LEU A 262 -13.22 -2.73 -14.95
C LEU A 262 -14.39 -3.68 -15.26
N THR A 263 -14.40 -4.31 -16.44
CA THR A 263 -15.43 -5.29 -16.79
C THR A 263 -15.38 -6.53 -15.92
N GLN A 264 -14.19 -7.01 -15.56
CA GLN A 264 -14.03 -8.11 -14.60
C GLN A 264 -14.55 -7.74 -13.21
N ALA A 265 -14.30 -6.50 -12.78
CA ALA A 265 -14.76 -6.00 -11.48
C ALA A 265 -16.29 -6.04 -11.31
N ARG A 266 -17.06 -5.97 -12.41
CA ARG A 266 -18.53 -6.08 -12.38
C ARG A 266 -19.03 -7.39 -11.76
N HIS A 267 -18.21 -8.45 -11.78
CA HIS A 267 -18.56 -9.76 -11.21
C HIS A 267 -18.31 -9.89 -9.71
N VAL A 268 -17.64 -8.90 -9.08
CA VAL A 268 -17.11 -9.01 -7.73
C VAL A 268 -17.95 -8.21 -6.72
N CYS A 269 -18.43 -8.88 -5.67
CA CYS A 269 -19.46 -8.41 -4.76
C CYS A 269 -19.12 -7.10 -4.03
N PHE A 270 -17.86 -6.89 -3.68
CA PHE A 270 -17.45 -5.68 -2.97
C PHE A 270 -17.40 -4.41 -3.85
N PHE A 271 -17.68 -4.50 -5.16
CA PHE A 271 -17.92 -3.34 -6.02
C PHE A 271 -19.41 -3.02 -6.26
N SER A 272 -20.34 -3.72 -5.58
CA SER A 272 -21.78 -3.53 -5.80
C SER A 272 -22.25 -2.08 -5.62
N HIS A 273 -21.59 -1.30 -4.77
CA HIS A 273 -21.90 0.12 -4.55
C HIS A 273 -21.28 1.08 -5.58
N MET A 274 -20.39 0.57 -6.44
CA MET A 274 -19.66 1.34 -7.45
C MET A 274 -20.09 0.99 -8.87
N VAL A 275 -21.11 0.14 -9.06
CA VAL A 275 -21.54 -0.35 -10.39
C VAL A 275 -21.75 0.81 -11.37
N GLU A 276 -22.54 1.83 -11.00
CA GLU A 276 -22.78 2.99 -11.87
C GLU A 276 -21.49 3.73 -12.26
N LYS A 277 -20.54 3.83 -11.33
CA LYS A 277 -19.25 4.47 -11.59
C LYS A 277 -18.38 3.62 -12.51
N LEU A 278 -18.35 2.30 -12.31
CA LEU A 278 -17.65 1.35 -13.17
C LEU A 278 -18.22 1.42 -14.59
N GLU A 279 -19.55 1.37 -14.75
CA GLU A 279 -20.23 1.51 -16.04
C GLU A 279 -19.86 2.82 -16.74
N SER A 280 -19.95 3.95 -16.03
CA SER A 280 -19.57 5.25 -16.58
C SER A 280 -18.12 5.29 -17.06
N CYS A 281 -17.18 4.73 -16.30
CA CYS A 281 -15.78 4.65 -16.70
C CYS A 281 -15.59 3.77 -17.94
N ILE A 282 -16.24 2.61 -17.99
CA ILE A 282 -16.18 1.69 -19.13
C ILE A 282 -16.74 2.35 -20.39
N ASP A 283 -17.91 2.98 -20.30
CA ASP A 283 -18.56 3.65 -21.43
C ASP A 283 -17.72 4.78 -22.01
N ARG A 284 -17.11 5.59 -21.14
CA ARG A 284 -16.19 6.67 -21.56
C ARG A 284 -14.95 6.10 -22.26
N GLY A 285 -14.36 5.04 -21.72
CA GLY A 285 -13.21 4.36 -22.34
C GLY A 285 -13.56 3.74 -23.70
N VAL A 286 -14.71 3.07 -23.79
CA VAL A 286 -15.23 2.49 -25.04
C VAL A 286 -15.52 3.56 -26.08
N SER A 287 -16.13 4.67 -25.68
CA SER A 287 -16.39 5.82 -26.55
C SER A 287 -15.09 6.38 -27.12
N TRP A 288 -14.09 6.57 -26.26
CA TRP A 288 -12.77 7.02 -26.68
C TRP A 288 -12.11 6.04 -27.66
N LEU A 289 -12.11 4.73 -27.36
CA LEU A 289 -11.54 3.69 -28.23
C LEU A 289 -12.19 3.63 -29.61
N LYS A 290 -13.50 3.85 -29.70
CA LYS A 290 -14.25 3.87 -30.97
C LYS A 290 -13.97 5.13 -31.78
N SER A 291 -13.65 6.25 -31.13
CA SER A 291 -13.43 7.55 -31.77
C SER A 291 -12.04 7.69 -32.42
N ARG A 292 -11.07 6.86 -32.04
CA ARG A 292 -9.67 6.98 -32.48
C ARG A 292 -9.36 6.06 -33.66
N SER A 293 -8.65 6.59 -34.65
CA SER A 293 -8.10 5.80 -35.76
C SER A 293 -6.83 5.05 -35.32
N VAL A 294 -6.48 3.99 -36.05
CA VAL A 294 -5.48 2.94 -35.71
C VAL A 294 -4.00 3.41 -35.69
N HIS A 295 -3.73 4.71 -35.55
CA HIS A 295 -2.41 5.28 -35.90
C HIS A 295 -1.50 5.66 -34.71
N SER A 296 -1.95 5.57 -33.45
CA SER A 296 -1.06 5.77 -32.30
C SER A 296 -0.42 4.44 -31.89
N GLN A 297 0.88 4.28 -32.16
CA GLN A 297 1.65 3.14 -31.65
C GLN A 297 1.82 3.26 -30.14
N ASP A 298 1.38 2.23 -29.41
CA ASP A 298 1.55 2.12 -27.97
C ASP A 298 2.72 1.17 -27.71
N LEU A 299 3.93 1.73 -27.59
CA LEU A 299 5.16 0.94 -27.43
C LEU A 299 5.30 0.48 -25.98
N THR A 300 4.41 -0.42 -25.55
CA THR A 300 4.32 -0.87 -24.15
C THR A 300 5.23 -2.07 -23.86
N TRP A 301 5.49 -2.93 -24.84
CA TRP A 301 6.25 -4.15 -24.66
C TRP A 301 7.76 -3.89 -24.64
N THR A 302 8.51 -4.62 -23.82
CA THR A 302 9.97 -4.41 -23.67
C THR A 302 10.79 -5.61 -24.11
N SER A 303 11.86 -5.31 -24.84
CA SER A 303 12.92 -6.25 -25.25
C SER A 303 14.25 -5.49 -25.11
N LYS A 304 15.09 -5.45 -26.14
CA LYS A 304 16.21 -4.50 -26.27
C LYS A 304 15.73 -3.05 -26.38
N THR A 305 14.52 -2.85 -26.91
CA THR A 305 13.84 -1.56 -27.09
C THR A 305 12.35 -1.74 -26.79
N ALA A 306 11.61 -0.64 -26.66
CA ALA A 306 10.16 -0.68 -26.56
C ALA A 306 9.53 -0.99 -27.92
N TYR A 307 8.50 -1.84 -27.97
CA TYR A 307 7.83 -2.27 -29.19
C TYR A 307 6.33 -2.48 -28.99
N GLU A 308 5.60 -2.64 -30.09
CA GLU A 308 4.18 -3.03 -30.13
C GLU A 308 4.06 -4.35 -30.90
N VAL A 309 3.09 -5.18 -30.51
CA VAL A 309 2.70 -6.38 -31.27
C VAL A 309 1.28 -6.18 -31.80
N GLY A 310 1.19 -5.82 -33.08
CA GLY A 310 -0.06 -5.32 -33.67
C GLY A 310 -1.26 -6.26 -33.54
N PHE A 311 -1.06 -7.57 -33.74
CA PHE A 311 -2.14 -8.56 -33.59
C PHE A 311 -2.60 -8.71 -32.14
N VAL A 312 -1.67 -8.63 -31.18
CA VAL A 312 -1.99 -8.70 -29.75
C VAL A 312 -2.73 -7.44 -29.30
N ALA A 313 -2.29 -6.27 -29.74
CA ALA A 313 -2.97 -5.00 -29.46
C ALA A 313 -4.41 -4.99 -30.02
N GLU A 314 -4.62 -5.55 -31.23
CA GLU A 314 -5.96 -5.68 -31.80
C GLU A 314 -6.81 -6.70 -31.04
N ALA A 315 -6.24 -7.82 -30.59
CA ALA A 315 -6.94 -8.79 -29.75
C ALA A 315 -7.42 -8.16 -28.43
N TYR A 316 -6.59 -7.35 -27.77
CA TYR A 316 -6.99 -6.60 -26.57
C TYR A 316 -8.11 -5.61 -26.85
N LYS A 317 -8.07 -4.90 -27.98
CA LYS A 317 -9.15 -3.98 -28.38
C LYS A 317 -10.47 -4.72 -28.60
N LEU A 318 -10.44 -5.83 -29.35
CA LEU A 318 -11.62 -6.64 -29.60
C LEU A 318 -12.19 -7.22 -28.30
N ALA A 319 -11.32 -7.74 -27.41
CA ALA A 319 -11.71 -8.24 -26.11
C ALA A 319 -12.34 -7.15 -25.25
N ALA A 320 -11.73 -5.97 -25.13
CA ALA A 320 -12.26 -4.86 -24.35
C ALA A 320 -13.65 -4.42 -24.83
N LEU A 321 -13.83 -4.25 -26.14
CA LEU A 321 -15.13 -3.90 -26.73
C LEU A 321 -16.17 -5.00 -26.53
N LYS A 322 -15.76 -6.27 -26.63
CA LYS A 322 -16.64 -7.42 -26.40
C LYS A 322 -17.07 -7.50 -24.95
N SER A 323 -16.13 -7.51 -24.00
CA SER A 323 -16.42 -7.59 -22.56
C SER A 323 -17.32 -6.45 -22.10
N ALA A 324 -17.06 -5.22 -22.56
CA ALA A 324 -17.89 -4.07 -22.22
C ALA A 324 -19.34 -4.22 -22.69
N SER A 325 -19.56 -4.87 -23.83
CA SER A 325 -20.90 -5.09 -24.42
C SER A 325 -21.72 -6.21 -23.80
N LEU A 326 -21.13 -7.04 -22.95
CA LEU A 326 -21.83 -8.15 -22.31
C LEU A 326 -22.73 -7.64 -21.20
N GLU A 327 -23.96 -8.13 -21.16
CA GLU A 327 -24.82 -7.99 -19.98
C GLU A 327 -24.18 -8.74 -18.81
N VAL A 328 -23.98 -8.06 -17.69
CA VAL A 328 -23.39 -8.66 -16.50
C VAL A 328 -24.51 -8.98 -15.51
N PRO A 329 -24.69 -10.26 -15.12
CA PRO A 329 -25.54 -10.63 -14.00
C PRO A 329 -25.08 -9.93 -12.71
N ALA A 330 -25.93 -9.93 -11.69
CA ALA A 330 -25.52 -9.44 -10.36
C ALA A 330 -24.20 -10.08 -9.91
N ALA A 331 -23.35 -9.29 -9.26
CA ALA A 331 -22.06 -9.77 -8.77
C ALA A 331 -22.21 -10.99 -7.85
N THR A 332 -21.42 -12.04 -8.08
CA THR A 332 -21.48 -13.31 -7.34
C THR A 332 -20.16 -13.73 -6.72
N VAL A 333 -19.05 -13.08 -7.07
CA VAL A 333 -17.69 -13.49 -6.71
C VAL A 333 -17.15 -12.65 -5.54
N GLY A 334 -16.39 -13.29 -4.65
CA GLY A 334 -15.83 -12.69 -3.45
C GLY A 334 -16.84 -12.54 -2.33
N HIS A 335 -17.95 -13.29 -2.34
CA HIS A 335 -18.97 -13.18 -1.31
C HIS A 335 -18.52 -13.76 0.04
N SER A 336 -17.59 -14.71 0.05
CA SER A 336 -17.00 -15.23 1.29
C SER A 336 -16.11 -14.21 2.02
N LEU A 337 -15.64 -13.16 1.33
CA LEU A 337 -14.85 -12.07 1.90
C LEU A 337 -15.71 -10.84 2.28
N THR A 338 -17.04 -10.95 2.24
CA THR A 338 -18.00 -9.83 2.43
C THR A 338 -18.19 -9.34 3.86
N SER A 339 -17.35 -9.75 4.81
CA SER A 339 -17.17 -8.96 6.03
C SER A 339 -16.74 -7.51 5.73
N ALA A 340 -16.30 -7.24 4.49
CA ALA A 340 -16.03 -5.92 3.90
C ALA A 340 -17.27 -5.13 3.41
N VAL A 341 -18.49 -5.67 3.53
CA VAL A 341 -19.74 -5.00 3.10
C VAL A 341 -20.30 -4.14 4.25
N PRO A 342 -20.74 -2.90 3.96
CA PRO A 342 -21.14 -1.93 4.98
C PRO A 342 -22.27 -2.42 5.92
N SER A 343 -22.03 -2.45 7.24
CA SER A 343 -23.11 -2.47 8.22
C SER A 343 -23.81 -1.10 8.29
N SER A 344 -24.90 -0.99 9.07
CA SER A 344 -25.49 0.32 9.45
C SER A 344 -24.47 1.32 10.01
N ASP A 345 -23.35 0.83 10.52
CA ASP A 345 -22.29 1.62 11.14
C ASP A 345 -21.48 2.39 10.09
N LEU A 346 -21.40 1.89 8.84
CA LEU A 346 -20.74 2.61 7.76
C LEU A 346 -21.46 3.91 7.43
N GLU A 347 -22.78 3.87 7.31
CA GLU A 347 -23.57 5.08 7.00
C GLU A 347 -23.41 6.13 8.09
N GLN A 348 -23.33 5.70 9.35
CA GLN A 348 -23.04 6.58 10.47
C GLN A 348 -21.63 7.19 10.36
N TYR A 349 -20.64 6.37 10.02
CA TYR A 349 -19.25 6.80 9.88
C TYR A 349 -19.03 7.73 8.67
N MET A 350 -19.64 7.41 7.50
CA MET A 350 -19.65 8.29 6.33
C MET A 350 -20.23 9.66 6.66
N ARG A 351 -21.36 9.72 7.39
CA ARG A 351 -21.94 10.99 7.84
C ARG A 351 -21.03 11.77 8.78
N LEU A 352 -20.22 11.09 9.57
CA LEU A 352 -19.23 11.72 10.45
C LEU A 352 -18.10 12.33 9.60
N VAL A 353 -17.48 11.53 8.73
CA VAL A 353 -16.35 11.95 7.90
C VAL A 353 -16.74 13.06 6.93
N ARG A 354 -17.96 13.06 6.37
CA ARG A 354 -18.41 14.14 5.46
C ARG A 354 -18.53 15.52 6.12
N LYS A 355 -18.53 15.59 7.45
CA LYS A 355 -18.51 16.86 8.18
C LYS A 355 -17.10 17.43 8.32
N THR A 356 -16.06 16.65 8.01
CA THR A 356 -14.68 17.12 8.04
C THR A 356 -14.43 17.97 6.79
N ALA A 357 -13.75 19.11 6.95
CA ALA A 357 -13.39 19.98 5.83
C ALA A 357 -12.58 19.23 4.77
N LEU A 358 -11.72 18.29 5.20
CA LEU A 358 -10.84 17.53 4.33
C LEU A 358 -11.61 16.61 3.36
N PHE A 359 -12.72 16.01 3.80
CA PHE A 359 -13.52 15.05 3.00
C PHE A 359 -14.87 15.59 2.50
N SER A 360 -15.34 16.73 3.01
CA SER A 360 -16.58 17.36 2.52
C SER A 360 -16.64 17.61 1.00
N PRO A 361 -15.52 17.87 0.27
CA PRO A 361 -15.56 18.07 -1.18
C PRO A 361 -15.56 16.78 -2.00
N LEU A 362 -15.30 15.62 -1.38
CA LEU A 362 -15.24 14.34 -2.10
C LEU A 362 -16.63 13.83 -2.46
N ASP A 363 -16.72 13.21 -3.63
CA ASP A 363 -17.91 12.51 -4.05
C ASP A 363 -18.24 11.35 -3.09
N GLU A 364 -19.54 11.06 -2.94
CA GLU A 364 -20.01 9.99 -2.06
C GLU A 364 -19.44 8.62 -2.42
N TRP A 365 -19.29 8.34 -3.72
CA TRP A 365 -18.76 7.06 -4.19
C TRP A 365 -17.28 6.90 -3.84
N GLU A 366 -16.46 7.98 -3.90
CA GLU A 366 -15.04 7.93 -3.54
C GLU A 366 -14.85 7.66 -2.05
N LEU A 367 -15.67 8.32 -1.22
CA LEU A 367 -15.66 8.10 0.21
C LEU A 367 -16.07 6.67 0.55
N ARG A 368 -17.18 6.17 -0.03
CA ARG A 368 -17.64 4.80 0.20
C ARG A 368 -16.59 3.78 -0.24
N ALA A 369 -15.97 3.98 -1.40
CA ALA A 369 -14.91 3.10 -1.90
C ALA A 369 -13.72 3.05 -0.93
N SER A 370 -13.29 4.20 -0.40
CA SER A 370 -12.18 4.27 0.56
C SER A 370 -12.49 3.51 1.85
N ILE A 371 -13.74 3.48 2.30
CA ILE A 371 -14.08 2.71 3.51
C ILE A 371 -14.16 1.21 3.23
N VAL A 372 -14.67 0.80 2.06
CA VAL A 372 -14.63 -0.61 1.66
C VAL A 372 -13.17 -1.09 1.60
N GLU A 373 -12.26 -0.31 1.00
CA GLU A 373 -10.83 -0.61 1.02
C GLU A 373 -10.28 -0.73 2.45
N SER A 374 -10.67 0.20 3.33
CA SER A 374 -10.23 0.21 4.74
C SER A 374 -10.64 -1.04 5.50
N SER A 375 -11.80 -1.62 5.18
CA SER A 375 -12.33 -2.80 5.86
C SER A 375 -11.41 -4.02 5.73
N PHE A 376 -10.63 -4.14 4.64
CA PHE A 376 -9.67 -5.24 4.46
C PHE A 376 -8.48 -5.17 5.44
N PHE A 377 -8.19 -3.99 6.00
CA PHE A 377 -7.13 -3.80 6.99
C PHE A 377 -7.59 -4.07 8.42
N VAL A 378 -8.90 -4.00 8.71
CA VAL A 378 -9.44 -4.17 10.07
C VAL A 378 -9.07 -5.55 10.64
N PRO A 379 -9.32 -6.68 9.95
CA PRO A 379 -8.93 -8.00 10.48
C PRO A 379 -7.43 -8.15 10.68
N LEU A 380 -6.62 -7.53 9.80
CA LEU A 380 -5.16 -7.57 9.88
C LEU A 380 -4.67 -6.89 11.16
N LEU A 381 -5.17 -5.68 11.45
CA LEU A 381 -4.84 -4.95 12.68
C LEU A 381 -5.38 -5.67 13.92
N GLN A 382 -6.59 -6.21 13.85
CA GLN A 382 -7.22 -6.89 14.97
C GLN A 382 -6.44 -8.13 15.39
N ALA A 383 -5.81 -8.84 14.44
CA ALA A 383 -4.91 -9.95 14.72
C ALA A 383 -3.65 -9.56 15.52
N GLN A 384 -3.23 -8.29 15.45
CA GLN A 384 -2.05 -7.77 16.19
C GLN A 384 -2.43 -6.98 17.46
N ARG A 385 -3.73 -6.83 17.75
CA ARG A 385 -4.24 -5.93 18.82
C ARG A 385 -3.60 -6.15 20.19
N VAL A 386 -3.31 -7.40 20.54
CA VAL A 386 -2.84 -7.77 21.89
C VAL A 386 -1.40 -8.27 21.89
N GLU A 387 -0.67 -8.06 20.79
CA GLU A 387 0.69 -8.56 20.62
C GLU A 387 1.68 -7.93 21.62
N ILE A 388 1.56 -6.61 21.83
CA ILE A 388 2.42 -5.84 22.74
C ILE A 388 1.68 -5.57 24.06
N TYR A 389 0.54 -4.89 23.98
CA TYR A 389 -0.24 -4.52 25.16
C TYR A 389 -1.28 -5.59 25.49
N PRO A 390 -1.31 -6.13 26.72
CA PRO A 390 -2.29 -7.14 27.13
C PRO A 390 -3.66 -6.50 27.43
N ARG A 391 -4.19 -5.73 26.48
CA ARG A 391 -5.35 -4.84 26.65
C ARG A 391 -6.59 -5.54 27.21
N ASP A 392 -6.85 -6.77 26.79
CA ASP A 392 -8.01 -7.57 27.25
C ASP A 392 -8.01 -7.85 28.76
N LYS A 393 -6.86 -7.66 29.42
CA LYS A 393 -6.71 -7.81 30.87
C LYS A 393 -6.89 -6.49 31.63
N ILE A 394 -7.10 -5.38 30.92
CA ILE A 394 -7.23 -4.02 31.47
C ILE A 394 -8.70 -3.59 31.37
N LYS A 395 -9.22 -2.92 32.42
CA LYS A 395 -10.61 -2.46 32.46
C LYS A 395 -10.80 -1.15 31.68
N ILE A 396 -10.77 -1.23 30.36
CA ILE A 396 -10.95 -0.08 29.45
C ILE A 396 -12.17 -0.30 28.57
N ASP A 397 -12.75 0.78 28.04
CA ASP A 397 -13.80 0.75 27.03
C ASP A 397 -13.41 0.00 25.74
N GLU A 398 -14.41 -0.32 24.90
CA GLU A 398 -14.22 -1.00 23.61
C GLU A 398 -13.29 -0.22 22.66
N ASP A 399 -12.56 -0.94 21.80
CA ASP A 399 -11.60 -0.38 20.83
C ASP A 399 -12.27 0.36 19.67
N LYS A 400 -12.92 1.49 19.95
CA LYS A 400 -13.61 2.29 18.94
C LYS A 400 -12.67 2.75 17.82
N TYR A 401 -11.38 2.93 18.13
CA TYR A 401 -10.35 3.35 17.18
C TYR A 401 -9.99 2.31 16.11
N LEU A 402 -10.22 0.99 16.33
CA LEU A 402 -9.85 -0.04 15.34
C LEU A 402 -10.59 0.12 14.00
N SER A 403 -11.82 0.66 14.06
CA SER A 403 -12.62 0.95 12.87
C SER A 403 -12.20 2.25 12.15
N ILE A 404 -11.55 3.17 12.87
CA ILE A 404 -11.19 4.51 12.39
C ILE A 404 -9.80 4.51 11.77
N ILE A 405 -8.84 3.84 12.42
CA ILE A 405 -7.43 3.84 12.01
C ILE A 405 -7.26 3.49 10.54
N PRO A 406 -7.76 2.35 10.02
CA PRO A 406 -7.65 2.04 8.60
C PRO A 406 -8.17 3.14 7.68
N PHE A 407 -9.34 3.71 7.99
CA PHE A 407 -9.92 4.74 7.16
C PHE A 407 -9.10 6.03 7.12
N THR A 408 -8.56 6.46 8.26
CA THR A 408 -7.79 7.71 8.27
C THR A 408 -6.61 7.65 7.30
N TRP A 409 -5.89 6.53 7.28
CA TRP A 409 -4.78 6.30 6.36
C TRP A 409 -5.24 6.07 4.91
N ILE A 410 -6.21 5.18 4.68
CA ILE A 410 -6.68 4.84 3.32
C ILE A 410 -7.44 5.99 2.66
N GLY A 411 -8.32 6.65 3.40
CA GLY A 411 -9.06 7.81 2.92
C GLY A 411 -8.13 8.92 2.46
N CYS A 412 -7.13 9.29 3.26
CA CYS A 412 -6.16 10.33 2.89
C CYS A 412 -5.26 9.87 1.73
N ASN A 413 -4.85 8.60 1.71
CA ASN A 413 -4.08 8.01 0.61
C ASN A 413 -4.81 8.07 -0.74
N ASN A 414 -6.11 7.76 -0.74
CA ASN A 414 -6.95 7.81 -1.94
C ASN A 414 -7.28 9.25 -2.33
N ARG A 415 -7.68 10.10 -1.39
CA ARG A 415 -7.99 11.52 -1.64
C ARG A 415 -6.83 12.24 -2.32
N SER A 416 -5.61 12.07 -1.79
CA SER A 416 -4.40 12.70 -2.33
C SER A 416 -3.83 11.99 -3.57
N ARG A 417 -4.43 10.87 -4.00
CA ARG A 417 -3.91 9.99 -5.06
C ARG A 417 -2.45 9.57 -4.80
N THR A 418 -2.06 9.47 -3.53
CA THR A 418 -0.69 9.14 -3.13
C THR A 418 -0.39 7.69 -3.48
N PHE A 419 -1.31 6.76 -3.23
CA PHE A 419 -1.12 5.33 -3.48
C PHE A 419 0.17 4.79 -2.84
N ALA A 420 0.42 5.12 -1.57
CA ALA A 420 1.51 4.56 -0.76
C ALA A 420 1.44 3.02 -0.74
N SER A 421 2.59 2.38 -0.54
CA SER A 421 2.64 0.91 -0.44
C SER A 421 1.84 0.43 0.77
N ASN A 422 1.19 -0.73 0.65
CA ASN A 422 0.39 -1.28 1.74
C ASN A 422 1.25 -1.66 2.94
N ARG A 423 2.52 -2.01 2.72
CA ARG A 423 3.50 -2.15 3.80
C ARG A 423 3.65 -0.88 4.63
N TRP A 424 3.92 0.24 3.97
CA TRP A 424 4.07 1.51 4.68
C TRP A 424 2.76 1.90 5.38
N LEU A 425 1.63 1.80 4.68
CA LEU A 425 0.31 2.13 5.26
C LEU A 425 -0.01 1.27 6.48
N TYR A 426 0.24 -0.04 6.41
CA TYR A 426 -0.02 -0.95 7.51
C TYR A 426 0.91 -0.72 8.70
N ASP A 427 2.20 -0.47 8.47
CA ASP A 427 3.14 -0.14 9.55
C ASP A 427 2.70 1.15 10.28
N MET A 428 2.20 2.14 9.54
CA MET A 428 1.68 3.38 10.11
C MET A 428 0.34 3.20 10.84
N MET A 429 -0.55 2.36 10.33
CA MET A 429 -1.78 1.96 11.02
C MET A 429 -1.49 1.22 12.33
N TYR A 430 -0.54 0.28 12.30
CA TYR A 430 -0.11 -0.46 13.47
C TYR A 430 0.53 0.47 14.51
N LEU A 431 1.35 1.44 14.07
CA LEU A 431 1.91 2.44 14.98
C LEU A 431 0.84 3.35 15.61
N SER A 432 -0.21 3.69 14.85
CA SER A 432 -1.37 4.44 15.36
C SER A 432 -2.11 3.64 16.44
N LEU A 433 -2.31 2.33 16.23
CA LEU A 433 -2.88 1.41 17.21
C LEU A 433 -2.05 1.38 18.49
N LEU A 434 -0.72 1.26 18.37
CA LEU A 434 0.18 1.27 19.52
C LEU A 434 0.18 2.63 20.24
N GLY A 435 -0.01 3.75 19.52
CA GLY A 435 -0.17 5.07 20.13
C GLY A 435 -1.36 5.13 21.10
N TYR A 436 -2.54 4.69 20.66
CA TYR A 436 -3.72 4.60 21.53
C TYR A 436 -3.50 3.67 22.74
N GLN A 437 -2.89 2.51 22.51
CA GLN A 437 -2.66 1.54 23.58
C GLN A 437 -1.57 1.97 24.56
N THR A 438 -0.59 2.74 24.10
CA THR A 438 0.45 3.31 24.97
C THR A 438 -0.17 4.28 25.95
N ASP A 439 -1.02 5.19 25.46
CA ASP A 439 -1.76 6.15 26.29
C ASP A 439 -2.56 5.44 27.39
N GLU A 440 -3.40 4.49 26.97
CA GLU A 440 -4.20 3.63 27.85
C GLU A 440 -3.35 2.88 28.89
N TYR A 441 -2.24 2.29 28.46
CA TYR A 441 -1.38 1.47 29.34
C TYR A 441 -0.56 2.32 30.31
N MET A 442 -0.09 3.50 29.86
CA MET A 442 0.63 4.46 30.69
C MET A 442 -0.24 4.91 31.87
N GLU A 443 -1.50 5.27 31.60
CA GLU A 443 -2.43 5.72 32.63
C GLU A 443 -2.93 4.59 33.53
N ALA A 444 -3.34 3.45 32.94
CA ALA A 444 -4.00 2.39 33.68
C ALA A 444 -3.07 1.42 34.42
N VAL A 445 -1.81 1.29 33.96
CA VAL A 445 -0.88 0.25 34.44
C VAL A 445 0.46 0.83 34.85
N ALA A 446 1.18 1.50 33.95
CA ALA A 446 2.55 1.92 34.22
C ALA A 446 2.65 2.99 35.31
N GLY A 447 1.83 4.05 35.24
CA GLY A 447 1.78 5.10 36.25
C GLY A 447 1.48 4.54 37.66
N PRO A 448 0.39 3.77 37.85
CA PRO A 448 0.06 3.17 39.14
C PRO A 448 1.09 2.17 39.67
N ALA A 449 1.76 1.40 38.79
CA ALA A 449 2.77 0.42 39.19
C ALA A 449 4.04 1.07 39.74
N PHE A 450 4.40 2.26 39.26
CA PHE A 450 5.57 3.00 39.70
C PHE A 450 5.17 4.08 40.71
N GLY A 451 5.24 3.75 42.01
CA GLY A 451 4.99 4.72 43.08
C GLY A 451 5.98 5.90 43.13
N ASP A 452 7.17 5.74 42.51
CA ASP A 452 8.14 6.80 42.25
C ASP A 452 8.27 7.00 40.72
N ILE A 453 7.79 8.13 40.23
CA ILE A 453 7.78 8.44 38.79
C ILE A 453 9.20 8.67 38.24
N SER A 454 10.15 9.08 39.09
CA SER A 454 11.56 9.20 38.67
C SER A 454 12.14 7.84 38.29
N LEU A 455 11.69 6.77 38.94
CA LEU A 455 12.07 5.40 38.58
C LEU A 455 11.51 5.00 37.22
N LEU A 456 10.28 5.41 36.88
CA LEU A 456 9.68 5.14 35.58
C LEU A 456 10.46 5.82 34.43
N HIS A 457 10.89 7.07 34.61
CA HIS A 457 11.80 7.74 33.68
C HIS A 457 13.10 6.94 33.49
N GLN A 458 13.75 6.53 34.58
CA GLN A 458 15.00 5.76 34.51
C GLN A 458 14.83 4.39 33.84
N THR A 459 13.70 3.72 34.08
CA THR A 459 13.37 2.45 33.43
C THR A 459 13.20 2.62 31.92
N ILE A 460 12.50 3.66 31.47
CA ILE A 460 12.36 3.98 30.04
C ILE A 460 13.73 4.22 29.40
N ASP A 461 14.58 5.05 30.00
CA ASP A 461 15.92 5.33 29.48
C ASP A 461 16.76 4.05 29.36
N ARG A 462 16.75 3.23 30.42
CA ARG A 462 17.46 1.94 30.45
C ARG A 462 17.01 1.01 29.33
N ILE A 463 15.70 0.90 29.09
CA ILE A 463 15.15 0.04 28.03
C ILE A 463 15.58 0.54 26.64
N ILE A 464 15.46 1.84 26.39
CA ILE A 464 15.82 2.45 25.10
C ILE A 464 17.34 2.31 24.84
N ASP A 465 18.17 2.56 25.85
CA ASP A 465 19.63 2.47 25.71
C ASP A 465 20.11 1.03 25.55
N ASN A 466 19.51 0.06 26.26
CA ASN A 466 19.85 -1.36 26.11
C ASN A 466 19.52 -1.88 24.71
N THR A 467 18.48 -1.35 24.07
CA THR A 467 18.11 -1.72 22.70
C THR A 467 19.22 -1.37 21.69
N ARG A 468 19.99 -0.30 21.94
CA ARG A 468 21.14 0.10 21.09
C ARG A 468 22.28 -0.91 21.13
N VAL A 469 22.55 -1.50 22.29
CA VAL A 469 23.69 -2.42 22.49
C VAL A 469 23.47 -3.74 21.77
N ASN A 470 22.24 -4.26 21.81
CA ASN A 470 21.89 -5.54 21.19
C ASN A 470 21.92 -5.49 19.64
N SER A 471 21.69 -4.32 19.03
CA SER A 471 21.74 -4.13 17.58
C SER A 471 23.17 -3.96 17.04
N ALA A 472 24.15 -3.68 17.90
CA ALA A 472 25.55 -3.43 17.53
C ALA A 472 26.49 -4.66 17.67
N GLY A 473 26.00 -5.80 18.16
CA GLY A 473 26.83 -7.01 18.31
C GLY A 473 26.07 -8.25 18.74
N ALA A 474 26.02 -9.26 17.86
CA ALA A 474 25.85 -10.64 18.29
C ALA A 474 27.18 -11.14 18.88
N ASN A 475 27.08 -11.94 19.95
CA ASN A 475 28.13 -12.55 20.78
C ASN A 475 28.70 -11.68 21.91
N GLY A 476 27.93 -11.61 22.99
CA GLY A 476 28.44 -11.23 24.32
C GLY A 476 27.57 -11.85 25.40
N THR A 477 28.10 -12.86 26.08
CA THR A 477 27.55 -13.47 27.30
C THR A 477 26.95 -12.44 28.25
N VAL A 478 25.70 -12.65 28.65
CA VAL A 478 25.01 -11.91 29.71
C VAL A 478 25.85 -11.96 30.98
N SER A 479 26.54 -10.87 31.30
CA SER A 479 27.14 -10.69 32.62
C SER A 479 26.03 -10.24 33.57
N ASN A 480 25.46 -11.21 34.26
CA ASN A 480 24.70 -10.97 35.49
C ASN A 480 25.62 -10.30 36.51
N GLY A 481 25.37 -9.03 36.81
CA GLY A 481 26.13 -8.31 37.82
C GLY A 481 25.54 -6.95 38.17
N ASN A 482 24.48 -6.93 38.98
CA ASN A 482 24.51 -6.30 40.30
C ASN A 482 23.14 -6.40 41.00
N GLY A 483 23.19 -6.65 42.31
CA GLY A 483 22.02 -6.93 43.13
C GLY A 483 20.97 -5.81 43.09
N HIS A 484 19.78 -6.14 42.63
CA HIS A 484 18.57 -5.40 42.92
C HIS A 484 17.66 -6.28 43.78
N LYS A 485 17.08 -5.64 44.81
CA LYS A 485 15.98 -6.21 45.59
C LYS A 485 14.91 -6.73 44.62
N PRO A 486 14.12 -7.76 45.00
CA PRO A 486 13.03 -8.21 44.15
C PRO A 486 12.11 -7.02 43.87
N GLU A 487 12.14 -6.52 42.64
CA GLU A 487 11.20 -5.53 42.15
C GLU A 487 9.79 -6.14 42.18
N SER A 488 8.77 -5.31 42.39
CA SER A 488 7.40 -5.82 42.42
C SER A 488 7.06 -6.49 41.08
N PRO A 489 6.28 -7.58 41.07
CA PRO A 489 5.88 -8.26 39.83
C PRO A 489 5.24 -7.34 38.78
N ASP A 490 4.57 -6.28 39.24
CA ASP A 490 3.91 -5.29 38.38
C ASP A 490 4.92 -4.42 37.62
N ILE A 491 6.03 -4.04 38.27
CA ILE A 491 7.14 -3.32 37.63
C ILE A 491 7.74 -4.17 36.51
N THR A 492 8.08 -5.44 36.78
CA THR A 492 8.67 -6.34 35.77
C THR A 492 7.76 -6.52 34.55
N LEU A 493 6.43 -6.55 34.73
CA LEU A 493 5.48 -6.64 33.62
C LEU A 493 5.48 -5.38 32.74
N VAL A 494 5.58 -4.20 33.35
CA VAL A 494 5.72 -2.93 32.62
C VAL A 494 7.03 -2.90 31.84
N GLU A 495 8.13 -3.34 32.44
CA GLU A 495 9.43 -3.41 31.77
C GLU A 495 9.42 -4.32 30.54
N ASP A 496 8.82 -5.51 30.65
CA ASP A 496 8.67 -6.44 29.53
C ASP A 496 7.83 -5.81 28.40
N THR A 497 6.70 -5.19 28.76
CA THR A 497 5.80 -4.55 27.79
C THR A 497 6.48 -3.40 27.04
N PHE A 498 7.18 -2.51 27.76
CA PHE A 498 7.94 -1.43 27.16
C PHE A 498 9.15 -1.92 26.35
N THR A 499 9.78 -3.03 26.77
CA THR A 499 10.85 -3.65 25.98
C THR A 499 10.32 -4.17 24.65
N ARG A 500 9.16 -4.85 24.65
CA ARG A 500 8.51 -5.32 23.41
C ARG A 500 8.09 -4.16 22.52
N PHE A 501 7.51 -3.09 23.08
CA PHE A 501 7.17 -1.89 22.32
C PHE A 501 8.40 -1.23 21.70
N THR A 502 9.42 -0.96 22.51
CA THR A 502 10.69 -0.36 22.07
C THR A 502 11.34 -1.19 20.97
N HIS A 503 11.34 -2.52 21.10
CA HIS A 503 11.88 -3.42 20.10
C HIS A 503 11.06 -3.38 18.79
N SER A 504 9.73 -3.34 18.88
CA SER A 504 8.85 -3.27 17.70
C SER A 504 9.10 -2.02 16.86
N VAL A 505 9.46 -0.90 17.49
CA VAL A 505 9.72 0.38 16.82
C VAL A 505 11.19 0.51 16.40
N LEU A 506 12.13 0.42 17.34
CA LEU A 506 13.55 0.74 17.09
C LEU A 506 14.32 -0.39 16.38
N ASN A 507 13.85 -1.64 16.50
CA ASN A 507 14.44 -2.79 15.80
C ASN A 507 13.57 -3.25 14.62
N HIS A 508 12.62 -2.43 14.17
CA HIS A 508 11.89 -2.70 12.94
C HIS A 508 12.87 -2.88 11.77
N LYS A 509 12.65 -3.89 10.92
CA LYS A 509 13.56 -4.25 9.82
C LYS A 509 13.93 -3.08 8.89
N ASP A 510 12.99 -2.17 8.66
CA ASP A 510 13.23 -1.01 7.80
C ASP A 510 13.89 0.13 8.57
N VAL A 511 13.64 0.25 9.88
CA VAL A 511 14.39 1.19 10.72
C VAL A 511 15.87 0.82 10.73
N LEU A 512 16.20 -0.47 10.89
CA LEU A 512 17.59 -0.95 10.84
C LEU A 512 18.28 -0.73 9.48
N ARG A 513 17.50 -0.59 8.40
CA ARG A 513 17.99 -0.32 7.04
C ARG A 513 17.99 1.17 6.68
N ALA A 514 17.42 2.03 7.51
CA ALA A 514 17.40 3.47 7.32
C ALA A 514 18.78 4.08 7.58
N SER A 515 18.96 5.35 7.22
CA SER A 515 20.19 6.06 7.55
C SER A 515 20.39 6.19 9.06
N SER A 516 21.64 6.31 9.51
CA SER A 516 21.94 6.49 10.94
C SER A 516 21.29 7.74 11.51
N PHE A 517 21.19 8.82 10.71
CA PHE A 517 20.56 10.07 11.12
C PHE A 517 19.05 9.89 11.37
N ASP A 518 18.34 9.21 10.47
CA ASP A 518 16.91 8.97 10.63
C ASP A 518 16.65 8.02 11.81
N GLN A 519 17.49 7.00 12.00
CA GLN A 519 17.43 6.11 13.18
C GLN A 519 17.63 6.87 14.50
N ASP A 520 18.60 7.78 14.55
CA ASP A 520 18.89 8.56 15.76
C ASP A 520 17.76 9.56 16.05
N THR A 521 17.19 10.17 15.01
CA THR A 521 16.02 11.06 15.12
C THR A 521 14.81 10.29 15.66
N LEU A 522 14.49 9.12 15.10
CA LEU A 522 13.42 8.26 15.61
C LEU A 522 13.65 7.90 17.08
N ARG A 523 14.87 7.50 17.46
CA ARG A 523 15.18 7.17 18.86
C ARG A 523 14.93 8.35 19.79
N GLN A 524 15.33 9.56 19.38
CA GLN A 524 15.11 10.77 20.17
C GLN A 524 13.64 11.12 20.31
N GLU A 525 12.88 11.10 19.21
CA GLU A 525 11.44 11.40 19.23
C GLU A 525 10.65 10.33 20.00
N PHE A 526 11.01 9.05 19.85
CA PHE A 526 10.41 7.94 20.61
C PHE A 526 10.68 8.07 22.12
N ARG A 527 11.92 8.39 22.52
CA ARG A 527 12.24 8.67 23.92
C ARG A 527 11.43 9.85 24.45
N THR A 528 11.33 10.91 23.66
CA THR A 528 10.58 12.13 24.03
C THR A 528 9.10 11.81 24.23
N PHE A 529 8.51 11.01 23.33
CA PHE A 529 7.12 10.53 23.44
C PHE A 529 6.90 9.71 24.73
N MET A 530 7.76 8.73 25.01
CA MET A 530 7.63 7.90 26.21
C MET A 530 7.76 8.73 27.49
N HIS A 531 8.70 9.67 27.56
CA HIS A 531 8.82 10.56 28.73
C HIS A 531 7.68 11.56 28.84
N ALA A 532 7.11 12.04 27.73
CA ALA A 532 5.99 12.96 27.76
C ALA A 532 4.75 12.34 28.42
N HIS A 533 4.47 11.05 28.21
CA HIS A 533 3.45 10.31 28.97
C HIS A 533 3.71 10.34 30.47
N VAL A 534 4.96 10.10 30.87
CA VAL A 534 5.33 10.09 32.30
C VAL A 534 5.16 11.48 32.92
N THR A 535 5.64 12.53 32.25
CA THR A 535 5.47 13.92 32.71
C THR A 535 3.99 14.34 32.74
N GLN A 536 3.18 13.90 31.76
CA GLN A 536 1.74 14.13 31.75
C GLN A 536 1.05 13.46 32.95
N ILE A 537 1.45 12.25 33.34
CA ILE A 537 0.92 11.57 34.54
C ILE A 537 1.23 12.39 35.81
N GLU A 538 2.43 12.98 35.91
CA GLU A 538 2.77 13.86 37.03
C GLU A 538 1.91 15.14 37.04
N ASP A 539 1.72 15.76 35.87
CA ASP A 539 0.83 16.91 35.69
C ASP A 539 -0.61 16.58 36.11
N ASN A 540 -1.14 15.44 35.67
CA ASN A 540 -2.47 14.94 36.06
C ASN A 540 -2.54 14.68 37.59
N SER A 541 -1.48 14.14 38.20
CA SER A 541 -1.38 13.94 39.66
C SER A 541 -1.37 15.27 40.42
N ARG A 542 -0.67 16.28 39.92
CA ARG A 542 -0.67 17.64 40.51
C ARG A 542 -2.03 18.30 40.36
N PHE A 543 -2.69 18.15 39.23
CA PHE A 543 -3.99 18.75 38.96
C PHE A 543 -5.11 18.09 39.76
N SER A 544 -5.13 16.76 39.85
CA SER A 544 -6.11 15.99 40.64
C SER A 544 -6.06 16.28 42.15
N LYS A 545 -4.90 16.65 42.69
CA LYS A 545 -4.74 17.05 44.10
C LYS A 545 -5.31 18.43 44.43
N GLN A 546 -5.60 19.26 43.42
CA GLN A 546 -6.15 20.61 43.63
C GLN A 546 -7.67 20.57 43.83
N THR A 547 -8.17 21.50 44.64
CA THR A 547 -9.60 21.56 44.98
C THR A 547 -10.46 21.93 43.76
N SER A 548 -10.00 22.88 42.95
CA SER A 548 -10.69 23.32 41.73
C SER A 548 -10.31 22.46 40.53
N SER A 549 -11.29 22.16 39.67
CA SER A 549 -11.09 21.54 38.35
C SER A 549 -11.13 22.56 37.20
N GLU A 550 -11.28 23.86 37.50
CA GLU A 550 -11.47 24.88 36.45
C GLU A 550 -10.17 25.38 35.83
N ALA A 551 -9.09 25.43 36.63
CA ALA A 551 -7.79 25.92 36.20
C ALA A 551 -6.68 25.17 36.94
N PHE A 552 -5.60 24.88 36.23
CA PHE A 552 -4.41 24.29 36.80
C PHE A 552 -3.63 25.39 37.52
N SER A 553 -3.64 25.38 38.86
CA SER A 553 -3.18 26.50 39.67
C SER A 553 -1.64 26.62 39.75
N SER A 554 -0.92 25.56 39.40
CA SER A 554 0.54 25.47 39.56
C SER A 554 1.18 24.66 38.43
N PRO A 555 1.02 25.07 37.16
CA PRO A 555 1.75 24.45 36.06
C PRO A 555 3.25 24.77 36.20
N GLU A 556 4.10 23.80 35.88
CA GLU A 556 5.56 24.00 35.91
C GLU A 556 6.07 24.85 34.74
N GLN A 557 5.27 24.96 33.69
CA GLN A 557 5.60 25.63 32.44
C GLN A 557 4.45 26.51 31.98
N SER A 558 4.75 27.51 31.15
CA SER A 558 3.70 28.22 30.41
C SER A 558 3.01 27.29 29.42
N TYR A 559 1.79 27.63 29.02
CA TYR A 559 1.05 26.86 28.00
C TYR A 559 1.87 26.64 26.72
N PHE A 560 2.54 27.69 26.23
CA PHE A 560 3.38 27.61 25.02
C PHE A 560 4.52 26.61 25.17
N GLN A 561 5.21 26.60 26.31
CA GLN A 561 6.31 25.66 26.57
C GLN A 561 5.78 24.23 26.72
N TRP A 562 4.66 24.06 27.42
CA TRP A 562 4.06 22.75 27.63
C TRP A 562 3.57 22.14 26.33
N VAL A 563 2.85 22.89 25.49
CA VAL A 563 2.36 22.35 24.20
C VAL A 563 3.52 22.02 23.26
N ASN A 564 4.61 22.80 23.28
CA ASN A 564 5.81 22.52 22.49
C ASN A 564 6.73 21.45 23.11
N SER A 565 6.42 20.89 24.28
CA SER A 565 7.20 19.84 24.93
C SER A 565 6.30 18.69 25.36
N THR A 566 5.88 18.62 26.62
CA THR A 566 5.04 17.54 27.17
C THR A 566 3.75 17.34 26.39
N GLY A 567 2.93 18.37 26.24
CA GLY A 567 1.61 18.27 25.61
C GLY A 567 1.68 17.76 24.18
N GLY A 568 2.51 18.39 23.32
CA GLY A 568 2.71 17.97 21.94
C GLY A 568 3.42 16.62 21.83
N SER A 569 4.47 16.38 22.61
CA SER A 569 5.21 15.10 22.50
C SER A 569 4.43 13.92 23.05
N HIS A 570 3.40 14.15 23.88
CA HIS A 570 2.47 13.13 24.37
C HIS A 570 1.56 12.57 23.27
N VAL A 571 1.23 13.36 22.24
CA VAL A 571 0.49 12.83 21.10
C VAL A 571 1.44 12.12 20.15
N ALA A 572 0.99 11.02 19.56
CA ALA A 572 1.82 10.12 18.79
C ALA A 572 2.27 10.65 17.41
N CYS A 573 2.24 11.97 17.17
CA CYS A 573 2.52 12.57 15.86
C CYS A 573 4.03 12.57 15.52
N ALA A 574 4.86 13.22 16.35
CA ALA A 574 6.28 13.44 16.04
C ALA A 574 7.08 12.14 15.88
N TYR A 575 6.96 11.20 16.83
CA TYR A 575 7.69 9.93 16.74
C TYR A 575 7.18 9.05 15.59
N SER A 576 5.87 9.07 15.30
CA SER A 576 5.31 8.33 14.16
C SER A 576 5.82 8.88 12.84
N PHE A 577 5.98 10.20 12.73
CA PHE A 577 6.61 10.77 11.55
C PHE A 577 8.10 10.42 11.44
N ALA A 578 8.84 10.45 12.56
CA ALA A 578 10.24 10.01 12.56
C ALA A 578 10.37 8.54 12.13
N PHE A 579 9.41 7.69 12.51
CA PHE A 579 9.34 6.30 12.05
C PHE A 579 9.06 6.23 10.55
N SER A 580 8.10 7.01 10.04
CA SER A 580 7.84 7.17 8.61
C SER A 580 9.10 7.58 7.83
N ASN A 581 9.91 8.50 8.37
CA ASN A 581 11.19 8.89 7.77
C ASN A 581 12.14 7.71 7.64
N CYS A 582 12.26 6.85 8.66
CA CYS A 582 13.03 5.61 8.56
C CYS A 582 12.49 4.68 7.45
N LEU A 583 11.18 4.54 7.34
CA LEU A 583 10.59 3.71 6.27
C LEU A 583 10.87 4.27 4.87
N MET A 584 10.77 5.60 4.69
CA MET A 584 11.11 6.27 3.43
C MET A 584 12.61 6.15 3.13
N SER A 585 13.46 6.35 4.12
CA SER A 585 14.91 6.17 4.02
C SER A 585 15.25 4.78 3.50
N ALA A 586 14.74 3.73 4.14
CA ALA A 586 15.05 2.35 3.78
C ALA A 586 14.50 1.93 2.41
N ASN A 587 13.26 2.29 2.10
CA ASN A 587 12.53 1.73 0.96
C ASN A 587 12.56 2.62 -0.30
N LEU A 588 12.43 3.95 -0.14
CA LEU A 588 12.42 4.88 -1.28
C LEU A 588 13.85 5.35 -1.61
N LEU A 589 14.66 5.61 -0.58
CA LEU A 589 15.94 6.30 -0.69
C LEU A 589 17.17 5.39 -0.53
N GLN A 590 16.95 4.10 -0.28
CA GLN A 590 17.97 3.04 -0.19
C GLN A 590 18.98 3.28 0.96
N GLY A 591 18.47 3.61 2.14
CA GLY A 591 19.24 3.83 3.37
C GLY A 591 19.92 5.20 3.47
N ARG A 592 19.61 6.13 2.56
CA ARG A 592 20.05 7.53 2.63
C ARG A 592 19.08 8.37 3.45
N ASP A 593 19.55 9.46 4.03
CA ASP A 593 18.74 10.40 4.80
C ASP A 593 17.46 10.79 4.04
N ALA A 594 16.32 10.74 4.72
CA ALA A 594 15.05 11.21 4.20
C ALA A 594 15.16 12.66 3.69
N PHE A 595 15.86 13.49 4.45
CA PHE A 595 16.10 14.90 4.14
C PHE A 595 17.59 15.19 4.23
N PRO A 596 18.35 15.21 3.12
CA PRO A 596 19.81 15.26 3.15
C PRO A 596 20.38 16.62 3.56
N SER A 597 19.72 17.74 3.26
CA SER A 597 20.26 19.08 3.56
C SER A 597 19.86 19.56 4.95
N VAL A 598 20.72 20.38 5.58
CA VAL A 598 20.44 20.99 6.89
C VAL A 598 19.16 21.83 6.84
N THR A 599 18.94 22.55 5.74
CA THR A 599 17.73 23.35 5.54
C THR A 599 16.49 22.48 5.46
N GLN A 600 16.51 21.38 4.70
CA GLN A 600 15.38 20.44 4.67
C GLN A 600 15.10 19.82 6.04
N LYS A 601 16.15 19.41 6.77
CA LYS A 601 16.03 18.86 8.13
C LYS A 601 15.36 19.86 9.07
N TYR A 602 15.76 21.12 9.01
CA TYR A 602 15.15 22.18 9.83
C TYR A 602 13.68 22.39 9.46
N LEU A 603 13.37 22.54 8.17
CA LEU A 603 12.01 22.78 7.70
C LEU A 603 11.08 21.62 8.02
N ILE A 604 11.51 20.37 7.85
CA ILE A 604 10.64 19.24 8.19
C ILE A 604 10.41 19.12 9.70
N SER A 605 11.41 19.41 10.54
CA SER A 605 11.22 19.45 11.99
C SER A 605 10.25 20.56 12.41
N ASP A 606 10.29 21.71 11.74
CA ASP A 606 9.36 22.83 11.95
C ASP A 606 7.92 22.44 11.57
N VAL A 607 7.73 21.87 10.37
CA VAL A 607 6.43 21.35 9.91
C VAL A 607 5.86 20.35 10.89
N MET A 608 6.68 19.39 11.36
CA MET A 608 6.24 18.36 12.29
C MET A 608 5.95 18.88 13.69
N ARG A 609 6.64 19.92 14.14
CA ARG A 609 6.34 20.57 15.41
C ARG A 609 4.95 21.23 15.36
N HIS A 610 4.65 21.96 14.29
CA HIS A 610 3.32 22.56 14.09
C HIS A 610 2.22 21.50 14.00
N ALA A 611 2.44 20.41 13.23
CA ALA A 611 1.50 19.28 13.15
C ALA A 611 1.23 18.65 14.54
N THR A 612 2.28 18.46 15.32
CA THR A 612 2.21 17.85 16.65
C THR A 612 1.47 18.76 17.65
N ASN A 613 1.75 20.05 17.62
CA ASN A 613 1.06 21.04 18.44
C ASN A 613 -0.44 21.07 18.12
N MET A 614 -0.78 21.09 16.82
CA MET A 614 -2.16 21.01 16.36
C MET A 614 -2.89 19.76 16.87
N CYS A 615 -2.28 18.58 16.70
CA CYS A 615 -2.81 17.33 17.23
C CYS A 615 -3.19 17.44 18.70
N ARG A 616 -2.30 18.01 19.51
CA ARG A 616 -2.58 18.19 20.94
C ARG A 616 -3.75 19.15 21.17
N MET A 617 -3.75 20.29 20.48
CA MET A 617 -4.78 21.33 20.65
C MET A 617 -6.18 20.82 20.28
N TYR A 618 -6.32 20.11 19.16
CA TYR A 618 -7.62 19.62 18.70
C TYR A 618 -8.10 18.39 19.47
N ASN A 619 -7.18 17.52 19.90
CA ASN A 619 -7.50 16.48 20.88
C ASN A 619 -8.08 17.10 22.16
N ASP A 620 -7.36 18.05 22.77
CA ASP A 620 -7.79 18.76 23.98
C ASP A 620 -9.13 19.51 23.79
N PHE A 621 -9.36 20.06 22.60
CA PHE A 621 -10.62 20.73 22.27
C PHE A 621 -11.82 19.77 22.35
N GLY A 622 -11.65 18.56 21.82
CA GLY A 622 -12.66 17.50 21.79
C GLY A 622 -12.88 16.86 23.16
N SER A 623 -11.80 16.61 23.90
CA SER A 623 -11.80 15.84 25.14
C SER A 623 -12.09 16.62 26.42
N MET A 624 -12.18 17.96 26.37
CA MET A 624 -12.28 18.81 27.56
C MET A 624 -13.26 18.32 28.65
N SER A 625 -14.45 17.85 28.25
CA SER A 625 -15.45 17.35 29.20
C SER A 625 -14.99 16.08 29.94
N ARG A 626 -14.34 15.16 29.21
CA ARG A 626 -13.76 13.93 29.75
C ARG A 626 -12.58 14.26 30.65
N ASP A 627 -11.63 15.06 30.17
CA ASP A 627 -10.41 15.39 30.91
C ASP A 627 -10.72 16.14 32.21
N SER A 628 -11.73 17.01 32.21
CA SER A 628 -12.22 17.67 33.44
C SER A 628 -12.75 16.68 34.47
N ALA A 629 -13.47 15.65 34.01
CA ALA A 629 -14.06 14.63 34.87
C ALA A 629 -13.00 13.67 35.42
N GLU A 630 -12.04 13.28 34.58
CA GLU A 630 -10.92 12.38 34.92
C GLU A 630 -9.78 13.10 35.64
N ARG A 631 -9.82 14.44 35.74
CA ARG A 631 -8.75 15.29 36.28
C ARG A 631 -7.43 15.17 35.49
N ASN A 632 -7.54 15.04 34.18
CA ASN A 632 -6.42 15.09 33.25
C ASN A 632 -6.14 16.54 32.81
N VAL A 633 -4.87 16.92 32.74
CA VAL A 633 -4.45 18.26 32.30
C VAL A 633 -4.71 18.40 30.80
N ASN A 634 -5.36 19.51 30.44
CA ASN A 634 -5.81 19.85 29.10
C ASN A 634 -5.35 21.29 28.81
N SER A 635 -5.12 21.63 27.54
CA SER A 635 -4.78 22.99 27.09
C SER A 635 -5.61 24.09 27.79
N MET A 636 -6.93 23.91 27.91
CA MET A 636 -7.83 24.93 28.47
C MET A 636 -7.82 25.02 30.02
N HIS A 637 -7.11 24.14 30.71
CA HIS A 637 -6.86 24.25 32.14
C HIS A 637 -5.73 25.24 32.47
N PHE A 638 -4.89 25.61 31.50
CA PHE A 638 -3.78 26.54 31.76
C PHE A 638 -4.30 27.94 32.15
N PRO A 639 -3.66 28.61 33.13
CA PRO A 639 -4.06 29.94 33.61
C PRO A 639 -4.22 30.99 32.51
N GLU A 640 -3.43 30.89 31.43
CA GLU A 640 -3.45 31.75 30.25
C GLU A 640 -4.81 31.74 29.53
N PHE A 641 -5.63 30.69 29.70
CA PHE A 641 -6.99 30.61 29.17
C PHE A 641 -8.05 31.14 30.14
N SER A 642 -7.72 31.32 31.43
CA SER A 642 -8.70 31.63 32.47
C SER A 642 -9.13 33.09 32.50
N LEU A 643 -8.26 34.02 32.09
CA LEU A 643 -8.50 35.46 32.13
C LEU A 643 -8.16 36.14 30.79
N CYS A 644 -8.95 37.13 30.40
CA CYS A 644 -8.60 38.09 29.35
C CYS A 644 -8.97 39.49 29.78
N ASP A 645 -8.01 40.40 29.75
CA ASP A 645 -8.20 41.78 30.22
C ASP A 645 -8.83 41.86 31.63
N GLY A 646 -8.50 40.88 32.49
CA GLY A 646 -9.05 40.75 33.85
C GLY A 646 -10.44 40.11 33.94
N ILE A 647 -11.05 39.69 32.83
CA ILE A 647 -12.37 39.06 32.78
C ILE A 647 -12.25 37.54 32.71
N SER A 648 -12.93 36.83 33.62
CA SER A 648 -13.02 35.36 33.62
C SER A 648 -13.63 34.85 32.32
N GLN A 649 -12.98 33.86 31.71
CA GLN A 649 -13.39 33.29 30.43
C GLN A 649 -14.28 32.06 30.62
N SER A 650 -15.43 32.04 29.95
CA SER A 650 -16.30 30.87 29.89
C SER A 650 -15.67 29.75 29.05
N LEU A 651 -16.11 28.50 29.22
CA LEU A 651 -15.60 27.38 28.42
C LEU A 651 -15.73 27.62 26.89
N PRO A 652 -16.86 28.14 26.36
CA PRO A 652 -16.94 28.54 24.95
C PRO A 652 -15.87 29.54 24.52
N ASP A 653 -15.53 30.52 25.38
CA ASP A 653 -14.47 31.51 25.08
C ASP A 653 -13.10 30.86 25.04
N ARG A 654 -12.81 29.95 25.98
CA ARG A 654 -11.56 29.16 26.01
C ARG A 654 -11.42 28.29 24.76
N LYS A 655 -12.49 27.58 24.38
CA LYS A 655 -12.55 26.78 23.14
C LYS A 655 -12.29 27.65 21.91
N LYS A 656 -12.90 28.84 21.85
CA LYS A 656 -12.69 29.79 20.75
C LYS A 656 -11.22 30.23 20.66
N ARG A 657 -10.56 30.53 21.79
CA ARG A 657 -9.12 30.87 21.82
C ARG A 657 -8.24 29.72 21.37
N LEU A 658 -8.49 28.51 21.88
CA LEU A 658 -7.72 27.33 21.50
C LEU A 658 -7.83 27.07 19.99
N SER A 659 -9.03 27.19 19.43
CA SER A 659 -9.25 27.10 17.98
C SER A 659 -8.53 28.18 17.18
N GLN A 660 -8.42 29.41 17.69
CA GLN A 660 -7.64 30.47 17.05
C GLN A 660 -6.14 30.15 17.03
N ILE A 661 -5.60 29.58 18.11
CA ILE A 661 -4.20 29.13 18.17
C ILE A 661 -3.98 27.95 17.22
N GLY A 662 -4.89 26.97 17.21
CA GLY A 662 -4.83 25.85 16.25
C GLY A 662 -4.87 26.31 14.79
N THR A 663 -5.65 27.35 14.47
CA THR A 663 -5.66 27.98 13.13
C THR A 663 -4.32 28.64 12.79
N TYR A 664 -3.67 29.25 13.79
CA TYR A 664 -2.33 29.81 13.62
C TYR A 664 -1.29 28.72 13.33
N GLU A 665 -1.31 27.61 14.10
CA GLU A 665 -0.42 26.48 13.89
C GLU A 665 -0.63 25.84 12.50
N GLN A 666 -1.87 25.70 12.02
CA GLN A 666 -2.16 25.25 10.65
C GLN A 666 -1.52 26.15 9.60
N ALA A 667 -1.67 27.47 9.75
CA ALA A 667 -1.09 28.41 8.81
C ALA A 667 0.45 28.37 8.83
N CYS A 668 1.08 28.02 9.96
CA CYS A 668 2.52 27.79 10.03
C CYS A 668 2.91 26.47 9.36
N LEU A 669 2.15 25.39 9.58
CA LEU A 669 2.35 24.10 8.92
C LEU A 669 2.30 24.24 7.39
N ASP A 670 1.28 24.91 6.86
CA ASP A 670 1.12 25.12 5.42
C ASP A 670 2.32 25.88 4.82
N ARG A 671 2.76 26.97 5.48
CA ARG A 671 3.94 27.73 5.06
C ARG A 671 5.23 26.90 5.14
N GLY A 672 5.38 26.08 6.18
CA GLY A 672 6.52 25.19 6.35
C GLY A 672 6.57 24.14 5.23
N LEU A 673 5.44 23.56 4.85
CA LEU A 673 5.33 22.61 3.73
C LEU A 673 5.70 23.27 2.40
N GLU A 674 5.16 24.46 2.11
CA GLU A 674 5.52 25.21 0.90
C GLU A 674 7.01 25.54 0.83
N ALA A 675 7.60 25.94 1.96
CA ALA A 675 9.03 26.21 2.07
C ALA A 675 9.87 24.94 1.88
N LEU A 676 9.46 23.82 2.46
CA LEU A 676 10.12 22.52 2.30
C LEU A 676 10.10 22.07 0.83
N GLU A 677 8.94 22.15 0.17
CA GLU A 677 8.82 21.80 -1.23
C GLU A 677 9.71 22.66 -2.13
N LYS A 678 9.75 23.97 -1.86
CA LYS A 678 10.62 24.88 -2.59
C LYS A 678 12.09 24.50 -2.37
N GLN A 679 12.50 24.29 -1.12
CA GLN A 679 13.87 23.90 -0.82
C GLN A 679 14.25 22.56 -1.45
N SER A 680 13.34 21.57 -1.46
CA SER A 680 13.58 20.29 -2.12
C SER A 680 13.76 20.42 -3.63
N ARG A 681 13.02 21.33 -4.29
CA ARG A 681 13.25 21.65 -5.70
C ARG A 681 14.60 22.33 -5.92
N ASP A 682 14.94 23.31 -5.09
CA ASP A 682 16.19 24.07 -5.18
C ASP A 682 17.42 23.17 -4.96
N ASP A 683 17.38 22.27 -3.97
CA ASP A 683 18.46 21.31 -3.68
C ASP A 683 18.64 20.27 -4.81
N ALA A 684 17.54 19.89 -5.49
CA ALA A 684 17.60 18.89 -6.54
C ALA A 684 18.02 19.45 -7.91
N GLY A 685 17.82 20.75 -8.16
CA GLY A 685 18.12 21.40 -9.44
C GLY A 685 17.46 20.70 -10.63
N ASP A 686 18.16 20.62 -11.77
CA ASP A 686 17.70 19.89 -12.96
C ASP A 686 17.58 18.36 -12.75
N CYS A 687 18.10 17.86 -11.61
CA CYS A 687 18.06 16.45 -11.21
C CYS A 687 16.87 16.12 -10.32
N ALA A 688 15.85 16.99 -10.22
CA ALA A 688 14.60 16.72 -9.50
C ALA A 688 13.97 15.41 -9.99
N GLY A 689 14.31 14.32 -9.31
CA GLY A 689 13.87 12.99 -9.66
C GLY A 689 12.48 12.69 -9.12
N SER A 690 11.85 11.66 -9.70
CA SER A 690 10.57 11.12 -9.23
C SER A 690 10.55 10.78 -7.73
N LYS A 691 11.71 10.45 -7.14
CA LYS A 691 11.85 10.11 -5.73
C LYS A 691 11.62 11.28 -4.77
N GLU A 692 12.08 12.49 -5.11
CA GLU A 692 11.89 13.67 -4.25
C GLU A 692 10.43 14.12 -4.24
N THR A 693 9.80 14.15 -5.42
CA THR A 693 8.36 14.39 -5.54
C THR A 693 7.57 13.31 -4.79
N ARG A 694 7.99 12.04 -4.91
CA ARG A 694 7.34 10.93 -4.22
C ARG A 694 7.39 11.08 -2.70
N LYS A 695 8.57 11.43 -2.15
CA LYS A 695 8.77 11.69 -0.72
C LYS A 695 7.82 12.78 -0.21
N LEU A 696 7.75 13.92 -0.91
CA LEU A 696 6.89 15.04 -0.51
C LEU A 696 5.40 14.67 -0.54
N ASN A 697 4.96 13.83 -1.50
CA ASN A 697 3.58 13.34 -1.51
C ASN A 697 3.24 12.50 -0.27
N ILE A 698 4.19 11.67 0.21
CA ILE A 698 4.02 10.89 1.45
C ILE A 698 3.94 11.82 2.67
N VAL A 699 4.79 12.86 2.73
CA VAL A 699 4.76 13.86 3.83
C VAL A 699 3.41 14.57 3.87
N LYS A 700 2.91 15.04 2.72
CA LYS A 700 1.58 15.68 2.63
C LYS A 700 0.47 14.76 3.05
N MET A 701 0.49 13.51 2.59
CA MET A 701 -0.49 12.50 3.00
C MET A 701 -0.45 12.25 4.51
N PHE A 702 0.73 12.22 5.13
CA PHE A 702 0.84 12.12 6.59
C PHE A 702 0.21 13.33 7.29
N CYS A 703 0.46 14.55 6.79
CA CYS A 703 -0.18 15.75 7.33
C CYS A 703 -1.71 15.73 7.16
N ASP A 704 -2.22 15.24 6.02
CA ASP A 704 -3.67 15.03 5.81
C ASP A 704 -4.26 14.03 6.81
N VAL A 705 -3.51 12.98 7.19
CA VAL A 705 -3.94 12.02 8.22
C VAL A 705 -4.04 12.70 9.58
N THR A 706 -3.02 13.48 9.97
CA THR A 706 -3.03 14.30 11.18
C THR A 706 -4.22 15.26 11.22
N ASP A 707 -4.42 16.05 10.16
CA ASP A 707 -5.54 17.00 10.04
C ASP A 707 -6.91 16.30 10.11
N LEU A 708 -7.03 15.10 9.52
CA LEU A 708 -8.26 14.32 9.63
C LEU A 708 -8.56 13.92 11.08
N TYR A 709 -7.57 13.45 11.84
CA TYR A 709 -7.76 13.14 13.27
C TYR A 709 -8.22 14.39 14.04
N ASP A 710 -7.58 15.52 13.81
CA ASP A 710 -7.91 16.80 14.45
C ASP A 710 -9.38 17.19 14.20
N GLN A 711 -9.81 17.11 12.94
CA GLN A 711 -11.20 17.40 12.55
C GLN A 711 -12.18 16.41 13.17
N LEU A 712 -11.83 15.12 13.27
CA LEU A 712 -12.68 14.13 13.90
C LEU A 712 -12.81 14.37 15.41
N TYR A 713 -11.73 14.68 16.13
CA TYR A 713 -11.75 14.99 17.57
C TYR A 713 -12.64 16.20 17.89
N VAL A 714 -12.64 17.22 17.03
CA VAL A 714 -13.54 18.37 17.17
C VAL A 714 -15.01 17.98 17.04
N ILE A 715 -15.33 17.03 16.16
CA ILE A 715 -16.72 16.59 15.94
C ILE A 715 -17.17 15.59 17.02
N LYS A 716 -16.29 14.69 17.43
CA LYS A 716 -16.57 13.62 18.39
C LYS A 716 -15.28 13.21 19.09
N ASP A 717 -15.32 13.14 20.42
CA ASP A 717 -14.23 12.56 21.19
C ASP A 717 -14.03 11.08 20.83
N LEU A 718 -12.80 10.73 20.45
CA LEU A 718 -12.42 9.41 19.96
C LEU A 718 -11.61 8.57 20.96
N SER A 719 -11.16 9.14 22.09
CA SER A 719 -10.38 8.36 23.06
C SER A 719 -11.27 7.46 23.93
N SER A 720 -10.67 6.40 24.46
CA SER A 720 -11.30 5.53 25.44
C SER A 720 -11.42 6.23 26.79
N SER A 721 -12.47 5.91 27.54
CA SER A 721 -12.59 6.32 28.94
C SER A 721 -12.18 5.18 29.87
N MET A 722 -11.56 5.55 30.99
CA MET A 722 -11.25 4.65 32.10
C MET A 722 -12.56 4.24 32.80
N LYS A 723 -12.73 2.96 33.13
CA LYS A 723 -13.93 2.44 33.82
C LYS A 723 -13.78 2.34 35.33
#